data_AF-A0A3P9PEK8-F1
#
_entry.id   AF-A0A3P9PEK8-F1
#
_cell.length_a   1.000
_cell.length_b   1.000
_cell.length_c   1.000
_cell.angle_alpha   90.00
_cell.angle_beta   90.00
_cell.angle_gamma   90.00
#
_symmetry.space_group_name_H-M   'P 1'
#
loop_
_entity.id
_entity.type
_entity.pdbx_description
1 polymer ?
#
loop_
_entity_poly.entity_id
_entity_poly.type
_entity_poly.pdbx_seq_one_letter_code
_entity_poly.pdbx_strand_id
1 'polypeptide(L)'
;MARCIENNTIEIVPYECPPLQNIICANGKKPVLEYDEYHCCQQYVCDCVCEGWGDPHYITFDGLYYSYQGNCTYILMEEITAKHHLKIYIDNVFCDPTEDVSCPRSITIAYGFQIVTLINHNLIGAPQLEVLQNGKKLKLPYAQQGIKIMSSGINLVYEIPLLNVVVTFGMTGFSVNLPYQYFGSNTQGHCGTCTNNQADDCRLPTGELVENCAVMADYWPANDIYQPNCPTPPAVPTQVPEPPLEPTPCKPDSICDLLKSSVFAECHPLVSPDNFYRGCVFDSCHVSNPAVECTSLQTYAAACAQAGICIHWRNHTKICASDCPSDKVYKPCGPAEQPTCEDSADEPTVTFVTEGCFCPDGMKLFNKESGICVEKCGCLDPEGVPREFNEQFEYKCQDCICDEPTKTVICKPKTCPAPPTANCNDPGFVVVNQTNPADPCCYAYICQCNVNTCPVSSMDCPVGYKPVISVPEGKCCPQHTCEPKRVCVHKDVEYQPGSSVPVVACQDCTCSNEIDPKSGLFKIVCVFQQCKETCEQGYEYVETNDYDCCGKCVQKQCVVHLNGNKHLLNEGQTWSPPENMCEFYTCVRNGDTLTALSSHIICPVFQQSNCQPDTIQTAANGCCKTCVEIDKACKLVSTKTHVSLHGCRSTEEVEMPYCEGSCNTFTKYSEAAAGMEHSCSCCKEMRASNRTVDLLCLNGDKVKHTYLHVEECGCGQTECSTTAGLSARRKRRSTLL
;
A
#
# COMPACT_ATOMS: atom_id res chain seq x y z
N MET A 1 39.78 -75.82 -17.15
CA MET A 1 38.60 -76.34 -17.89
C MET A 1 38.34 -77.80 -17.51
N ALA A 2 37.08 -78.20 -17.40
CA ALA A 2 36.68 -79.57 -17.10
C ALA A 2 36.06 -80.24 -18.34
N ARG A 3 36.62 -81.36 -18.81
CA ARG A 3 36.01 -82.18 -19.88
C ARG A 3 35.53 -83.52 -19.33
N CYS A 4 34.29 -83.89 -19.66
CA CYS A 4 33.78 -85.23 -19.33
C CYS A 4 34.28 -86.20 -20.39
N ILE A 5 35.13 -87.16 -20.00
CA ILE A 5 35.66 -88.13 -20.96
C ILE A 5 34.69 -89.31 -21.11
N GLU A 6 34.18 -89.88 -20.00
CA GLU A 6 33.15 -90.93 -19.96
C GLU A 6 32.75 -91.27 -18.49
N ASN A 7 31.55 -91.85 -18.26
CA ASN A 7 31.11 -92.41 -16.96
C ASN A 7 31.36 -91.52 -15.72
N ASN A 8 30.95 -90.24 -15.76
CA ASN A 8 31.17 -89.27 -14.67
C ASN A 8 32.67 -89.01 -14.34
N THR A 9 33.60 -89.42 -15.22
CA THR A 9 35.03 -89.11 -15.07
C THR A 9 35.31 -87.77 -15.72
N ILE A 10 35.67 -86.80 -14.87
CA ILE A 10 35.99 -85.43 -15.27
C ILE A 10 37.51 -85.30 -15.32
N GLU A 11 38.02 -84.84 -16.46
CA GLU A 11 39.41 -84.42 -16.59
C GLU A 11 39.51 -82.91 -16.45
N ILE A 12 40.37 -82.49 -15.52
CA ILE A 12 40.67 -81.08 -15.30
C ILE A 12 41.92 -80.77 -16.12
N VAL A 13 41.72 -79.99 -17.18
CA VAL A 13 42.81 -79.43 -17.98
C VAL A 13 43.10 -78.02 -17.45
N PRO A 14 44.33 -77.71 -17.01
CA PRO A 14 44.72 -76.35 -16.63
C PRO A 14 44.43 -75.37 -17.77
N TYR A 15 43.81 -74.23 -17.45
CA TYR A 15 43.61 -73.15 -18.41
C TYR A 15 44.81 -72.21 -18.31
N GLU A 16 45.70 -72.26 -19.28
CA GLU A 16 46.90 -71.42 -19.31
C GLU A 16 46.58 -70.09 -19.98
N CYS A 17 46.81 -69.00 -19.26
CA CYS A 17 46.56 -67.67 -19.80
C CYS A 17 47.62 -67.27 -20.83
N PRO A 18 47.20 -66.71 -21.99
CA PRO A 18 48.15 -66.08 -22.90
C PRO A 18 48.84 -64.90 -22.21
N PRO A 19 50.08 -64.54 -22.62
CA PRO A 19 50.73 -63.35 -22.11
C PRO A 19 49.92 -62.10 -22.47
N LEU A 20 49.81 -61.17 -21.53
CA LEU A 20 49.13 -59.89 -21.74
C LEU A 20 49.77 -59.13 -22.91
N GLN A 21 48.97 -58.82 -23.93
CA GLN A 21 49.39 -58.02 -25.07
C GLN A 21 48.97 -56.57 -24.87
N ASN A 22 49.93 -55.65 -24.90
CA ASN A 22 49.61 -54.23 -24.91
C ASN A 22 48.91 -53.87 -26.23
N ILE A 23 47.72 -53.29 -26.13
CA ILE A 23 46.96 -52.77 -27.27
C ILE A 23 46.94 -51.25 -27.25
N ILE A 24 46.56 -50.66 -28.38
CA ILE A 24 46.26 -49.24 -28.50
C ILE A 24 44.78 -49.15 -28.84
N CYS A 25 44.03 -48.35 -28.08
CA CYS A 25 42.62 -48.11 -28.38
C CYS A 25 42.49 -47.11 -29.52
N ALA A 26 41.67 -47.44 -30.52
CA ALA A 26 41.39 -46.61 -31.69
C ALA A 26 40.75 -45.27 -31.29
N ASN A 27 39.97 -45.27 -30.21
CA ASN A 27 39.41 -44.06 -29.61
C ASN A 27 40.41 -43.22 -28.78
N GLY A 28 41.68 -43.66 -28.71
CA GLY A 28 42.76 -42.97 -28.00
C GLY A 28 42.68 -43.03 -26.47
N LYS A 29 41.67 -43.69 -25.89
CA LYS A 29 41.57 -43.89 -24.43
C LYS A 29 42.60 -44.92 -23.95
N LYS A 30 42.85 -44.93 -22.64
CA LYS A 30 43.75 -45.93 -22.03
C LYS A 30 43.06 -47.30 -22.01
N PRO A 31 43.75 -48.38 -22.42
CA PRO A 31 43.22 -49.72 -22.28
C PRO A 31 42.97 -50.08 -20.81
N VAL A 32 41.90 -50.84 -20.56
CA VAL A 32 41.55 -51.37 -19.24
C VAL A 32 41.79 -52.88 -19.20
N LEU A 33 42.06 -53.43 -18.01
CA LEU A 33 42.22 -54.87 -17.81
C LEU A 33 40.86 -55.48 -17.49
N GLU A 34 40.43 -56.42 -18.31
CA GLU A 34 39.19 -57.17 -18.11
C GLU A 34 39.44 -58.66 -18.17
N TYR A 35 38.56 -59.43 -17.53
CA TYR A 35 38.61 -60.88 -17.61
C TYR A 35 38.01 -61.38 -18.93
N ASP A 36 38.51 -62.50 -19.42
CA ASP A 36 37.91 -63.24 -20.53
C ASP A 36 36.52 -63.79 -20.16
N GLU A 37 35.78 -64.29 -21.15
CA GLU A 37 34.42 -64.82 -20.96
C GLU A 37 34.36 -65.92 -19.87
N TYR A 38 35.45 -66.67 -19.70
CA TYR A 38 35.58 -67.74 -18.70
C TYR A 38 35.98 -67.24 -17.31
N HIS A 39 36.19 -65.94 -17.12
CA HIS A 39 36.63 -65.31 -15.88
C HIS A 39 37.93 -65.91 -15.33
N CYS A 40 38.81 -66.36 -16.22
CA CYS A 40 40.03 -67.08 -15.88
C CYS A 40 41.29 -66.28 -16.19
N CYS A 41 41.29 -65.50 -17.27
CA CYS A 41 42.46 -64.76 -17.72
C CYS A 41 42.15 -63.28 -17.93
N GLN A 42 43.12 -62.41 -17.65
CA GLN A 42 42.99 -60.99 -17.94
C GLN A 42 43.49 -60.69 -19.35
N GLN A 43 42.88 -59.69 -19.99
CA GLN A 43 43.27 -59.14 -21.27
C GLN A 43 43.06 -57.62 -21.27
N TYR A 44 43.85 -56.92 -22.07
CA TYR A 44 43.59 -55.50 -22.30
C TYR A 44 42.44 -55.35 -23.29
N VAL A 45 41.49 -54.49 -22.96
CA VAL A 45 40.34 -54.12 -23.81
C VAL A 45 40.18 -52.61 -23.84
N CYS A 46 39.33 -52.14 -24.75
CA CYS A 46 39.04 -50.72 -24.94
C CYS A 46 37.57 -50.47 -24.64
N ASP A 47 37.28 -49.71 -23.57
CA ASP A 47 35.92 -49.31 -23.26
C ASP A 47 35.35 -48.40 -24.34
N CYS A 48 34.03 -48.50 -24.53
CA CYS A 48 33.30 -47.82 -25.58
C CYS A 48 32.87 -46.43 -25.08
N VAL A 49 33.44 -45.37 -25.66
CA VAL A 49 33.03 -43.99 -25.34
C VAL A 49 32.55 -43.29 -26.61
N CYS A 50 31.26 -42.98 -26.68
CA CYS A 50 30.65 -42.21 -27.74
C CYS A 50 30.31 -40.82 -27.23
N GLU A 51 30.63 -39.79 -28.00
CA GLU A 51 30.47 -38.38 -27.62
C GLU A 51 29.80 -37.63 -28.75
N GLY A 52 28.95 -36.67 -28.42
CA GLY A 52 28.40 -35.77 -29.42
C GLY A 52 28.05 -34.41 -28.84
N TRP A 53 28.25 -33.35 -29.61
CA TRP A 53 28.07 -31.97 -29.16
C TRP A 53 27.70 -31.08 -30.33
N GLY A 54 26.95 -30.01 -30.03
CA GLY A 54 26.56 -29.01 -31.03
C GLY A 54 25.75 -29.51 -32.24
N ASP A 55 25.40 -30.81 -32.30
CA ASP A 55 24.82 -31.53 -33.46
C ASP A 55 25.01 -30.77 -34.79
N PRO A 56 26.25 -30.84 -35.29
CA PRO A 56 26.44 -32.08 -36.02
C PRO A 56 27.54 -33.01 -35.52
N HIS A 57 28.27 -32.72 -34.44
CA HIS A 57 29.49 -33.47 -34.14
C HIS A 57 29.25 -34.77 -33.38
N TYR A 58 29.78 -35.88 -33.91
CA TYR A 58 29.79 -37.18 -33.27
C TYR A 58 31.21 -37.77 -33.28
N ILE A 59 31.54 -38.48 -32.21
CA ILE A 59 32.68 -39.41 -32.11
C ILE A 59 32.09 -40.77 -31.73
N THR A 60 32.31 -41.77 -32.58
CA THR A 60 31.87 -43.15 -32.37
C THR A 60 32.65 -43.81 -31.23
N PHE A 61 32.20 -45.01 -30.79
CA PHE A 61 32.87 -45.77 -29.74
C PHE A 61 34.35 -46.08 -30.03
N ASP A 62 34.72 -46.21 -31.30
CA ASP A 62 36.09 -46.49 -31.75
C ASP A 62 36.85 -45.22 -32.19
N GLY A 63 36.25 -44.04 -32.00
CA GLY A 63 36.92 -42.73 -32.17
C GLY A 63 36.79 -42.10 -33.55
N LEU A 64 35.94 -42.63 -34.42
CA LEU A 64 35.68 -42.04 -35.74
C LEU A 64 34.85 -40.77 -35.57
N TYR A 65 35.37 -39.65 -36.07
CA TYR A 65 34.68 -38.37 -36.07
C TYR A 65 33.88 -38.18 -37.36
N TYR A 66 32.62 -37.79 -37.23
CA TYR A 66 31.79 -37.39 -38.36
C TYR A 66 30.81 -36.28 -37.98
N SER A 67 30.26 -35.62 -39.00
CA SER A 67 29.26 -34.58 -38.84
C SER A 67 27.92 -35.01 -39.46
N TYR A 68 26.81 -34.88 -38.73
CA TYR A 68 25.47 -35.21 -39.22
C TYR A 68 24.42 -34.19 -38.75
N GLN A 69 23.58 -33.67 -39.65
CA GLN A 69 22.53 -32.69 -39.34
C GLN A 69 21.15 -33.27 -39.63
N GLY A 70 20.46 -33.76 -38.60
CA GLY A 70 19.16 -34.39 -38.75
C GLY A 70 18.18 -33.93 -37.67
N ASN A 71 16.92 -33.70 -38.00
CA ASN A 71 15.91 -33.09 -37.11
C ASN A 71 14.89 -34.10 -36.54
N CYS A 72 15.35 -35.32 -36.29
CA CYS A 72 14.53 -36.46 -35.95
C CYS A 72 15.03 -37.17 -34.69
N THR A 73 14.22 -38.11 -34.20
CA THR A 73 14.71 -39.11 -33.25
C THR A 73 15.45 -40.22 -34.00
N TYR A 74 16.70 -40.47 -33.60
CA TYR A 74 17.56 -41.51 -34.15
C TYR A 74 17.96 -42.53 -33.09
N ILE A 75 18.31 -43.74 -33.54
CA ILE A 75 18.94 -44.76 -32.71
C ILE A 75 20.42 -44.37 -32.54
N LEU A 76 20.74 -43.84 -31.37
CA LEU A 76 22.10 -43.46 -31.01
C LEU A 76 22.95 -44.71 -30.79
N MET A 77 22.41 -45.67 -30.03
CA MET A 77 23.00 -46.98 -29.80
C MET A 77 21.90 -48.00 -29.50
N GLU A 78 21.97 -49.18 -30.11
CA GLU A 78 21.27 -50.37 -29.64
C GLU A 78 22.18 -51.59 -29.65
N GLU A 79 21.83 -52.59 -28.84
CA GLU A 79 22.52 -53.88 -28.85
C GLU A 79 22.19 -54.67 -30.13
N ILE A 80 23.21 -55.23 -30.80
CA ILE A 80 23.01 -56.15 -31.94
C ILE A 80 22.25 -57.38 -31.48
N THR A 81 22.70 -57.96 -30.36
CA THR A 81 22.01 -59.02 -29.61
C THR A 81 21.62 -58.45 -28.26
N ALA A 82 20.32 -58.30 -28.00
CA ALA A 82 19.78 -57.69 -26.77
C ALA A 82 20.01 -58.57 -25.52
N LYS A 83 21.26 -58.59 -25.04
CA LYS A 83 21.75 -59.28 -23.83
C LYS A 83 21.35 -58.54 -22.57
N HIS A 84 21.43 -57.20 -22.59
CA HIS A 84 21.08 -56.34 -21.46
C HIS A 84 19.83 -55.48 -21.72
N HIS A 85 19.25 -55.58 -22.92
CA HIS A 85 18.08 -54.80 -23.35
C HIS A 85 18.27 -53.29 -23.18
N LEU A 86 19.48 -52.80 -23.49
CA LEU A 86 19.82 -51.38 -23.52
C LEU A 86 19.66 -50.83 -24.94
N LYS A 87 18.92 -49.73 -25.04
CA LYS A 87 18.78 -48.95 -26.28
C LYS A 87 18.72 -47.47 -25.93
N ILE A 88 19.46 -46.66 -26.68
CA ILE A 88 19.62 -45.24 -26.46
C ILE A 88 19.22 -44.50 -27.73
N TYR A 89 18.35 -43.52 -27.57
CA TYR A 89 17.87 -42.66 -28.63
C TYR A 89 18.37 -41.24 -28.41
N ILE A 90 18.64 -40.56 -29.50
CA ILE A 90 18.90 -39.13 -29.52
C ILE A 90 17.81 -38.44 -30.31
N ASP A 91 17.23 -37.39 -29.74
CA ASP A 91 16.17 -36.61 -30.34
C ASP A 91 16.71 -35.24 -30.67
N ASN A 92 16.84 -34.99 -31.97
CA ASN A 92 17.45 -33.80 -32.52
C ASN A 92 16.38 -32.88 -33.11
N VAL A 93 16.57 -31.57 -32.97
CA VAL A 93 15.67 -30.56 -33.51
C VAL A 93 16.46 -29.42 -34.12
N PHE A 94 15.89 -28.72 -35.10
CA PHE A 94 16.46 -27.46 -35.55
C PHE A 94 16.30 -26.41 -34.45
N CYS A 95 17.42 -26.03 -33.83
CA CYS A 95 17.46 -25.07 -32.74
C CYS A 95 17.62 -23.64 -33.23
N ASP A 96 18.19 -23.45 -34.42
CA ASP A 96 18.28 -22.15 -35.08
C ASP A 96 17.26 -22.04 -36.23
N PRO A 97 16.33 -21.07 -36.20
CA PRO A 97 15.31 -20.91 -37.24
C PRO A 97 15.84 -20.32 -38.56
N THR A 98 17.11 -19.90 -38.60
CA THR A 98 17.75 -19.23 -39.74
C THR A 98 18.84 -20.04 -40.42
N GLU A 99 19.52 -20.92 -39.68
CA GLU A 99 20.70 -21.67 -40.17
C GLU A 99 20.44 -23.18 -40.32
N ASP A 100 19.22 -23.67 -40.07
CA ASP A 100 18.85 -25.11 -40.08
C ASP A 100 19.81 -25.99 -39.26
N VAL A 101 20.42 -25.41 -38.21
CA VAL A 101 21.37 -26.10 -37.31
C VAL A 101 20.61 -27.05 -36.41
N SER A 102 21.08 -28.29 -36.35
CA SER A 102 20.50 -29.31 -35.49
C SER A 102 21.08 -29.22 -34.07
N CYS A 103 20.26 -29.50 -33.05
CA CYS A 103 20.71 -29.59 -31.67
C CYS A 103 20.03 -30.78 -30.98
N PRO A 104 20.75 -31.49 -30.09
CA PRO A 104 20.16 -32.58 -29.35
C PRO A 104 19.25 -32.01 -28.24
N ARG A 105 17.94 -32.23 -28.37
CA ARG A 105 16.93 -31.80 -27.40
C ARG A 105 16.80 -32.78 -26.24
N SER A 106 16.88 -34.06 -26.52
CA SER A 106 16.78 -35.09 -25.49
C SER A 106 17.52 -36.38 -25.81
N ILE A 107 17.89 -37.11 -24.76
CA ILE A 107 18.33 -38.50 -24.85
C ILE A 107 17.32 -39.38 -24.13
N THR A 108 16.84 -40.42 -24.80
CA THR A 108 15.98 -41.43 -24.18
C THR A 108 16.74 -42.73 -24.01
N ILE A 109 16.78 -43.25 -22.78
CA ILE A 109 17.40 -44.52 -22.42
C ILE A 109 16.29 -45.53 -22.11
N ALA A 110 16.23 -46.60 -22.90
CA ALA A 110 15.42 -47.77 -22.63
C ALA A 110 16.32 -48.87 -22.06
N TYR A 111 16.04 -49.29 -20.83
CA TYR A 111 16.77 -50.34 -20.13
C TYR A 111 15.78 -51.34 -19.50
N GLY A 112 15.68 -52.53 -20.09
CA GLY A 112 14.64 -53.50 -19.73
C GLY A 112 13.23 -52.93 -19.97
N PHE A 113 12.44 -52.78 -18.91
CA PHE A 113 11.10 -52.16 -18.97
C PHE A 113 11.09 -50.67 -18.64
N GLN A 114 12.25 -50.09 -18.29
CA GLN A 114 12.36 -48.70 -17.86
C GLN A 114 12.66 -47.81 -19.06
N ILE A 115 11.88 -46.75 -19.23
CA ILE A 115 12.13 -45.71 -20.24
C ILE A 115 12.32 -44.38 -19.50
N VAL A 116 13.52 -43.82 -19.63
CA VAL A 116 13.91 -42.55 -19.03
C VAL A 116 14.36 -41.59 -20.12
N THR A 117 13.83 -40.38 -20.12
CA THR A 117 14.20 -39.31 -21.06
C THR A 117 14.85 -38.17 -20.29
N LEU A 118 16.08 -37.81 -20.68
CA LEU A 118 16.84 -36.65 -20.23
C LEU A 118 16.61 -35.52 -21.24
N ILE A 119 16.10 -34.37 -20.79
CA ILE A 119 15.65 -33.27 -21.66
C ILE A 119 16.37 -31.98 -21.30
N ASN A 120 16.78 -31.21 -22.32
CA ASN A 120 17.16 -29.82 -22.18
C ASN A 120 16.16 -28.97 -22.98
N HIS A 121 15.33 -28.20 -22.27
CA HIS A 121 14.31 -27.37 -22.91
C HIS A 121 14.87 -26.07 -23.52
N ASN A 122 16.07 -25.65 -23.11
CA ASN A 122 16.70 -24.43 -23.61
C ASN A 122 18.03 -24.75 -24.30
N LEU A 123 18.02 -24.71 -25.63
CA LEU A 123 19.14 -25.12 -26.48
C LEU A 123 20.10 -23.99 -26.86
N ILE A 124 19.76 -22.72 -26.55
CA ILE A 124 20.51 -21.53 -26.98
C ILE A 124 20.95 -20.67 -25.78
N GLY A 125 20.90 -21.21 -24.56
CA GLY A 125 21.21 -20.44 -23.35
C GLY A 125 21.40 -21.30 -22.11
N ALA A 126 21.05 -20.74 -20.95
CA ALA A 126 21.18 -21.44 -19.67
C ALA A 126 20.37 -22.75 -19.68
N PRO A 127 20.96 -23.88 -19.26
CA PRO A 127 20.35 -25.19 -19.42
C PRO A 127 19.06 -25.29 -18.59
N GLN A 128 17.99 -25.80 -19.22
CA GLN A 128 16.71 -26.05 -18.57
C GLN A 128 16.44 -27.55 -18.57
N LEU A 129 17.02 -28.22 -17.57
CA LEU A 129 17.09 -29.68 -17.52
C LEU A 129 15.86 -30.30 -16.86
N GLU A 130 15.38 -31.39 -17.44
CA GLU A 130 14.28 -32.19 -16.90
C GLU A 130 14.50 -33.68 -17.16
N VAL A 131 14.03 -34.52 -16.24
CA VAL A 131 14.03 -35.98 -16.40
C VAL A 131 12.60 -36.48 -16.36
N LEU A 132 12.22 -37.28 -17.36
CA LEU A 132 10.94 -37.98 -17.41
C LEU A 132 11.19 -39.48 -17.29
N GLN A 133 10.43 -40.17 -16.44
CA GLN A 133 10.35 -41.63 -16.44
C GLN A 133 8.93 -42.03 -16.86
N ASN A 134 8.80 -42.79 -17.96
CA ASN A 134 7.51 -43.17 -18.53
C ASN A 134 6.56 -41.95 -18.73
N GLY A 135 7.10 -40.82 -19.17
CA GLY A 135 6.37 -39.57 -19.41
C GLY A 135 6.03 -38.74 -18.16
N LYS A 136 6.44 -39.16 -16.95
CA LYS A 136 6.22 -38.40 -15.70
C LYS A 136 7.51 -37.75 -15.23
N LYS A 137 7.42 -36.50 -14.80
CA LYS A 137 8.56 -35.76 -14.23
C LYS A 137 9.10 -36.46 -12.99
N LEU A 138 10.42 -36.66 -12.99
CA LEU A 138 11.16 -37.27 -11.90
C LEU A 138 11.81 -36.20 -11.04
N LYS A 139 11.78 -36.39 -9.71
CA LYS A 139 12.50 -35.55 -8.76
C LYS A 139 13.94 -36.06 -8.67
N LEU A 140 14.92 -35.17 -8.75
CA LEU A 140 16.33 -35.51 -8.68
C LEU A 140 16.97 -35.17 -7.31
N PRO A 141 18.02 -35.91 -6.92
CA PRO A 141 18.48 -37.15 -7.58
C PRO A 141 17.48 -38.29 -7.39
N TYR A 142 17.59 -39.28 -8.25
CA TYR A 142 16.77 -40.48 -8.21
C TYR A 142 17.65 -41.71 -8.17
N ALA A 143 17.38 -42.63 -7.24
CA ALA A 143 18.13 -43.88 -7.11
C ALA A 143 17.17 -45.02 -6.73
N GLN A 144 16.55 -45.64 -7.72
CA GLN A 144 15.65 -46.79 -7.53
C GLN A 144 15.71 -47.69 -8.77
N GLN A 145 15.23 -48.93 -8.65
CA GLN A 145 15.10 -49.86 -9.79
C GLN A 145 16.43 -50.14 -10.53
N GLY A 146 17.56 -50.08 -9.81
CA GLY A 146 18.88 -50.38 -10.36
C GLY A 146 19.48 -49.26 -11.22
N ILE A 147 18.88 -48.07 -11.23
CA ILE A 147 19.38 -46.89 -11.95
C ILE A 147 19.61 -45.73 -10.99
N LYS A 148 20.53 -44.83 -11.34
CA LYS A 148 20.80 -43.59 -10.62
C LYS A 148 20.81 -42.42 -11.58
N ILE A 149 20.17 -41.31 -11.19
CA ILE A 149 20.05 -40.11 -12.01
C ILE A 149 20.33 -38.88 -11.16
N MET A 150 21.23 -38.03 -11.64
CA MET A 150 21.73 -36.85 -10.92
C MET A 150 21.78 -35.64 -11.84
N SER A 151 21.90 -34.44 -11.26
CA SER A 151 22.08 -33.19 -12.00
C SER A 151 23.22 -32.37 -11.39
N SER A 152 24.13 -31.88 -12.24
CA SER A 152 25.19 -30.94 -11.83
C SER A 152 24.77 -29.47 -11.96
N GLY A 153 23.52 -29.23 -12.35
CA GLY A 153 22.99 -27.92 -12.74
C GLY A 153 23.22 -27.58 -14.21
N ILE A 154 24.25 -28.15 -14.85
CA ILE A 154 24.52 -27.96 -16.28
C ILE A 154 24.38 -29.25 -17.11
N ASN A 155 24.50 -30.41 -16.47
CA ASN A 155 24.31 -31.72 -17.10
C ASN A 155 23.45 -32.64 -16.21
N LEU A 156 22.75 -33.56 -16.86
CA LEU A 156 22.13 -34.74 -16.27
C LEU A 156 23.07 -35.94 -16.45
N VAL A 157 23.19 -36.74 -15.40
CA VAL A 157 24.00 -37.97 -15.40
C VAL A 157 23.08 -39.14 -15.06
N TYR A 158 23.00 -40.12 -15.96
CA TYR A 158 22.26 -41.37 -15.81
C TYR A 158 23.24 -42.53 -15.70
N GLU A 159 23.10 -43.35 -14.66
CA GLU A 159 23.97 -44.48 -14.40
C GLU A 159 23.17 -45.78 -14.29
N ILE A 160 23.76 -46.87 -14.78
CA ILE A 160 23.36 -48.25 -14.47
C ILE A 160 24.52 -48.87 -13.68
N PRO A 161 24.55 -48.75 -12.34
CA PRO A 161 25.71 -49.13 -11.54
C PRO A 161 26.12 -50.60 -11.70
N LEU A 162 25.16 -51.50 -11.91
CA LEU A 162 25.43 -52.93 -12.09
C LEU A 162 26.24 -53.23 -13.36
N LEU A 163 26.11 -52.38 -14.39
CA LEU A 163 26.77 -52.54 -15.69
C LEU A 163 27.86 -51.48 -15.91
N ASN A 164 28.15 -50.63 -14.93
CA ASN A 164 29.03 -49.47 -15.04
C ASN A 164 28.76 -48.59 -16.27
N VAL A 165 27.49 -48.49 -16.71
CA VAL A 165 27.08 -47.61 -17.81
C VAL A 165 26.87 -46.21 -17.27
N VAL A 166 27.40 -45.22 -17.98
CA VAL A 166 27.19 -43.79 -17.66
C VAL A 166 26.78 -43.05 -18.93
N VAL A 167 25.66 -42.35 -18.87
CA VAL A 167 25.16 -41.46 -19.92
C VAL A 167 25.06 -40.05 -19.35
N THR A 168 25.79 -39.11 -19.95
CA THR A 168 25.71 -37.69 -19.61
C THR A 168 24.99 -36.95 -20.74
N PHE A 169 24.08 -36.04 -20.40
CA PHE A 169 23.37 -35.20 -21.36
C PHE A 169 23.09 -33.83 -20.76
N GLY A 170 23.29 -32.73 -21.48
CA GLY A 170 23.06 -31.42 -20.90
C GLY A 170 23.28 -30.24 -21.83
N MET A 171 23.92 -29.20 -21.29
CA MET A 171 24.03 -27.88 -21.91
C MET A 171 24.65 -27.87 -23.31
N THR A 172 25.59 -28.77 -23.60
CA THR A 172 26.41 -28.69 -24.82
C THR A 172 26.48 -29.97 -25.63
N GLY A 173 25.97 -31.09 -25.10
CA GLY A 173 26.09 -32.36 -25.76
C GLY A 173 25.83 -33.55 -24.84
N PHE A 174 26.38 -34.69 -25.24
CA PHE A 174 26.24 -35.95 -24.56
C PHE A 174 27.53 -36.79 -24.57
N SER A 175 27.59 -37.74 -23.66
CA SER A 175 28.57 -38.82 -23.65
C SER A 175 27.89 -40.11 -23.21
N VAL A 176 28.18 -41.21 -23.89
CA VAL A 176 27.75 -42.57 -23.58
C VAL A 176 28.98 -43.42 -23.34
N ASN A 177 29.16 -43.86 -22.10
CA ASN A 177 30.24 -44.75 -21.70
C ASN A 177 29.68 -46.15 -21.42
N LEU A 178 30.13 -47.14 -22.20
CA LEU A 178 29.77 -48.54 -22.07
C LEU A 178 31.04 -49.38 -21.84
N PRO A 179 31.08 -50.20 -20.78
CA PRO A 179 32.20 -51.11 -20.57
C PRO A 179 32.25 -52.20 -21.63
N TYR A 180 33.46 -52.48 -22.13
CA TYR A 180 33.68 -53.49 -23.17
C TYR A 180 33.21 -54.88 -22.71
N GLN A 181 33.38 -55.21 -21.43
CA GLN A 181 32.95 -56.50 -20.84
C GLN A 181 31.47 -56.85 -21.08
N TYR A 182 30.59 -55.85 -21.23
CA TYR A 182 29.15 -56.07 -21.42
C TYR A 182 28.70 -55.81 -22.85
N PHE A 183 29.30 -54.83 -23.52
CA PHE A 183 28.81 -54.29 -24.80
C PHE A 183 29.81 -54.40 -25.97
N GLY A 184 31.03 -54.86 -25.71
CA GLY A 184 32.08 -55.00 -26.74
C GLY A 184 31.60 -55.84 -27.92
N SER A 185 31.80 -55.31 -29.13
CA SER A 185 31.39 -55.93 -30.40
C SER A 185 29.88 -56.26 -30.49
N ASN A 186 29.04 -55.61 -29.67
CA ASN A 186 27.60 -55.83 -29.63
C ASN A 186 26.79 -54.53 -29.76
N THR A 187 27.37 -53.45 -30.28
CA THR A 187 26.66 -52.17 -30.48
C THR A 187 26.43 -51.87 -31.97
N GLN A 188 25.38 -51.12 -32.27
CA GLN A 188 25.12 -50.53 -33.58
C GLN A 188 24.30 -49.25 -33.44
N GLY A 189 24.27 -48.41 -34.48
CA GLY A 189 23.63 -47.10 -34.47
C GLY A 189 24.63 -45.98 -34.79
N HIS A 190 24.27 -44.74 -34.46
CA HIS A 190 25.14 -43.57 -34.69
C HIS A 190 26.50 -43.68 -33.96
N CYS A 191 26.54 -44.36 -32.81
CA CYS A 191 27.79 -44.56 -32.06
C CYS A 191 28.71 -45.68 -32.60
N GLY A 192 28.35 -46.42 -33.65
CA GLY A 192 29.22 -47.46 -34.24
C GLY A 192 29.25 -48.80 -33.48
N THR A 193 30.31 -49.62 -33.69
CA THR A 193 30.28 -51.06 -33.34
C THR A 193 31.10 -51.51 -32.12
N CYS A 194 31.85 -50.60 -31.49
CA CYS A 194 32.74 -50.88 -30.35
C CYS A 194 33.59 -52.16 -30.53
N THR A 195 34.31 -52.22 -31.64
CA THR A 195 35.21 -53.33 -32.01
C THR A 195 36.68 -52.93 -31.92
N ASN A 196 36.97 -51.70 -31.48
CA ASN A 196 38.27 -51.06 -31.57
C ASN A 196 38.74 -50.85 -33.02
N ASN A 197 37.81 -50.66 -33.97
CA ASN A 197 38.10 -50.52 -35.40
C ASN A 197 37.19 -49.49 -36.09
N GLN A 198 37.72 -48.29 -36.34
CA GLN A 198 36.98 -47.21 -37.02
C GLN A 198 36.45 -47.56 -38.41
N ALA A 199 37.02 -48.56 -39.09
CA ALA A 199 36.63 -48.91 -40.46
C ALA A 199 35.26 -49.63 -40.55
N ASP A 200 34.70 -50.10 -39.44
CA ASP A 200 33.40 -50.78 -39.41
C ASP A 200 32.30 -50.01 -38.66
N ASP A 201 32.59 -48.78 -38.24
CA ASP A 201 31.64 -47.94 -37.48
C ASP A 201 30.44 -47.49 -38.31
N CYS A 202 30.63 -47.20 -39.60
CA CYS A 202 29.57 -46.70 -40.47
C CYS A 202 28.68 -47.84 -41.00
N ARG A 203 28.02 -48.56 -40.09
CA ARG A 203 27.22 -49.76 -40.35
C ARG A 203 25.73 -49.47 -40.40
N LEU A 204 25.07 -49.85 -41.49
CA LEU A 204 23.62 -49.74 -41.69
C LEU A 204 22.85 -50.76 -40.83
N PRO A 205 21.53 -50.58 -40.60
CA PRO A 205 20.70 -51.56 -39.89
C PRO A 205 20.67 -52.95 -40.55
N THR A 206 20.92 -53.01 -41.87
CA THR A 206 21.05 -54.26 -42.63
C THR A 206 22.36 -55.01 -42.34
N GLY A 207 23.31 -54.35 -41.68
CA GLY A 207 24.65 -54.84 -41.40
C GLY A 207 25.69 -54.50 -42.47
N GLU A 208 25.29 -53.85 -43.56
CA GLU A 208 26.19 -53.38 -44.63
C GLU A 208 27.01 -52.16 -44.17
N LEU A 209 28.28 -52.08 -44.59
CA LEU A 209 29.17 -50.95 -44.30
C LEU A 209 29.13 -49.94 -45.44
N VAL A 210 29.06 -48.66 -45.09
CA VAL A 210 29.18 -47.53 -46.03
C VAL A 210 30.40 -46.69 -45.70
N GLU A 211 30.93 -45.95 -46.68
CA GLU A 211 32.15 -45.15 -46.48
C GLU A 211 31.94 -43.91 -45.59
N ASN A 212 30.73 -43.37 -45.53
CA ASN A 212 30.44 -42.11 -44.84
C ASN A 212 29.38 -42.32 -43.74
N CYS A 213 29.76 -42.06 -42.49
CA CYS A 213 28.86 -42.18 -41.34
C CYS A 213 27.70 -41.18 -41.36
N ALA A 214 27.83 -40.03 -42.02
CA ALA A 214 26.70 -39.13 -42.24
C ALA A 214 25.62 -39.76 -43.14
N VAL A 215 26.02 -40.57 -44.12
CA VAL A 215 25.09 -41.35 -44.94
C VAL A 215 24.46 -42.47 -44.12
N MET A 216 25.26 -43.18 -43.30
CA MET A 216 24.74 -44.21 -42.40
C MET A 216 23.67 -43.65 -41.45
N ALA A 217 23.90 -42.46 -40.88
CA ALA A 217 23.04 -41.83 -39.90
C ALA A 217 21.59 -41.64 -40.38
N ASP A 218 21.37 -41.34 -41.67
CA ASP A 218 20.04 -41.23 -42.29
C ASP A 218 19.20 -42.52 -42.23
N TYR A 219 19.84 -43.68 -42.06
CA TYR A 219 19.18 -44.99 -42.00
C TYR A 219 18.85 -45.47 -40.59
N TRP A 220 19.14 -44.67 -39.57
CA TRP A 220 18.88 -45.01 -38.18
C TRP A 220 17.74 -44.22 -37.51
N PRO A 221 16.60 -43.89 -38.17
CA PRO A 221 15.49 -43.24 -37.47
C PRO A 221 14.84 -44.20 -36.47
N ALA A 222 14.40 -43.67 -35.33
CA ALA A 222 13.69 -44.42 -34.32
C ALA A 222 12.25 -44.69 -34.75
N ASN A 223 11.95 -45.94 -35.10
CA ASN A 223 10.61 -46.34 -35.58
C ASN A 223 9.63 -46.71 -34.45
N ASP A 224 10.15 -47.03 -33.27
CA ASP A 224 9.41 -47.52 -32.11
C ASP A 224 9.03 -46.43 -31.09
N ILE A 225 9.51 -45.20 -31.30
CA ILE A 225 9.12 -44.02 -30.53
C ILE A 225 8.41 -43.05 -31.48
N TYR A 226 7.26 -42.53 -31.05
CA TYR A 226 6.42 -41.69 -31.89
C TYR A 226 7.07 -40.32 -32.15
N GLN A 227 7.55 -40.11 -33.38
CA GLN A 227 7.60 -38.80 -34.03
C GLN A 227 7.04 -38.88 -35.45
N PRO A 228 6.19 -37.93 -35.89
CA PRO A 228 5.71 -37.90 -37.26
C PRO A 228 6.80 -37.38 -38.22
N ASN A 229 6.98 -38.09 -39.34
CA ASN A 229 7.77 -37.71 -40.53
C ASN A 229 9.32 -37.70 -40.40
N CYS A 230 9.92 -38.85 -40.09
CA CYS A 230 11.36 -39.10 -40.29
C CYS A 230 11.59 -40.04 -41.50
N PRO A 231 11.65 -39.51 -42.74
CA PRO A 231 11.76 -40.34 -43.93
C PRO A 231 13.16 -40.94 -44.06
N THR A 232 13.26 -42.26 -44.11
CA THR A 232 14.51 -42.94 -44.53
C THR A 232 14.67 -42.83 -46.05
N PRO A 233 15.87 -42.48 -46.55
CA PRO A 233 16.12 -42.50 -47.99
C PRO A 233 15.85 -43.90 -48.58
N PRO A 234 15.24 -44.01 -49.77
CA PRO A 234 14.76 -45.29 -50.31
C PRO A 234 15.89 -46.24 -50.76
N ALA A 235 17.08 -45.73 -51.02
CA ALA A 235 18.24 -46.52 -51.41
C ALA A 235 19.53 -45.83 -50.96
N VAL A 236 20.54 -46.63 -50.58
CA VAL A 236 21.89 -46.15 -50.25
C VAL A 236 22.51 -45.51 -51.49
N PRO A 237 23.10 -44.31 -51.39
CA PRO A 237 23.82 -43.70 -52.51
C PRO A 237 24.90 -44.65 -53.04
N THR A 238 24.83 -44.99 -54.32
CA THR A 238 25.82 -45.87 -55.00
C THR A 238 27.04 -45.10 -55.51
N GLN A 239 27.00 -43.77 -55.47
CA GLN A 239 28.13 -42.91 -55.77
C GLN A 239 28.73 -42.42 -54.45
N VAL A 240 30.05 -42.47 -54.33
CA VAL A 240 30.79 -41.78 -53.27
C VAL A 240 30.26 -40.34 -53.25
N PRO A 241 29.71 -39.85 -52.12
CA PRO A 241 29.29 -38.45 -52.02
C PRO A 241 30.44 -37.58 -52.52
N GLU A 242 30.12 -36.58 -53.35
CA GLU A 242 31.12 -35.58 -53.73
C GLU A 242 31.80 -35.12 -52.44
N PRO A 243 33.16 -35.18 -52.34
CA PRO A 243 33.83 -34.81 -51.11
C PRO A 243 33.27 -33.47 -50.67
N PRO A 244 32.90 -33.30 -49.39
CA PRO A 244 32.35 -32.04 -48.94
C PRO A 244 33.28 -30.95 -49.45
N LEU A 245 32.70 -29.96 -50.16
CA LEU A 245 33.43 -28.79 -50.66
C LEU A 245 34.43 -28.43 -49.58
N GLU A 246 35.74 -28.46 -49.90
CA GLU A 246 36.75 -28.06 -48.92
C GLU A 246 36.24 -26.79 -48.25
N PRO A 247 36.14 -26.77 -46.90
CA PRO A 247 35.47 -25.69 -46.21
C PRO A 247 36.05 -24.40 -46.76
N THR A 248 35.18 -23.54 -47.30
CA THR A 248 35.60 -22.23 -47.82
C THR A 248 36.57 -21.65 -46.81
N PRO A 249 37.83 -21.32 -47.17
CA PRO A 249 38.84 -20.92 -46.21
C PRO A 249 38.33 -19.76 -45.36
N CYS A 250 37.83 -20.10 -44.18
CA CYS A 250 37.39 -19.17 -43.16
C CYS A 250 38.57 -19.01 -42.20
N LYS A 251 38.67 -17.82 -41.63
CA LYS A 251 39.56 -17.64 -40.49
C LYS A 251 38.76 -18.05 -39.26
N PRO A 252 39.01 -19.22 -38.65
CA PRO A 252 38.29 -19.61 -37.43
C PRO A 252 38.58 -18.59 -36.33
N ASP A 253 37.65 -18.47 -35.39
CA ASP A 253 37.86 -17.70 -34.18
C ASP A 253 39.06 -18.28 -33.42
N SER A 254 39.84 -17.37 -32.86
CA SER A 254 40.95 -17.67 -31.96
C SER A 254 40.56 -18.54 -30.77
N ILE A 255 39.28 -18.62 -30.39
CA ILE A 255 38.86 -19.45 -29.25
C ILE A 255 39.13 -20.95 -29.49
N CYS A 256 39.05 -21.42 -30.74
CA CYS A 256 39.33 -22.82 -31.05
C CYS A 256 40.79 -23.19 -30.77
N ASP A 257 41.71 -22.25 -30.88
CA ASP A 257 43.13 -22.46 -30.57
C ASP A 257 43.35 -22.75 -29.08
N LEU A 258 42.40 -22.40 -28.20
CA LEU A 258 42.46 -22.72 -26.78
C LEU A 258 42.56 -24.25 -26.56
N LEU A 259 41.88 -25.07 -27.37
CA LEU A 259 41.95 -26.55 -27.32
C LEU A 259 43.37 -27.09 -27.50
N LYS A 260 44.18 -26.41 -28.33
CA LYS A 260 45.58 -26.78 -28.62
C LYS A 260 46.60 -25.98 -27.82
N SER A 261 46.14 -25.05 -26.99
CA SER A 261 47.00 -24.18 -26.19
C SER A 261 47.58 -24.88 -24.97
N SER A 262 48.47 -24.17 -24.26
CA SER A 262 49.03 -24.63 -22.99
C SER A 262 47.98 -24.82 -21.88
N VAL A 263 46.78 -24.25 -22.00
CA VAL A 263 45.69 -24.41 -21.01
C VAL A 263 45.28 -25.88 -20.88
N PHE A 264 45.32 -26.63 -21.97
CA PHE A 264 44.96 -28.05 -22.02
C PHE A 264 46.17 -29.00 -22.13
N ALA A 265 47.41 -28.49 -21.97
CA ALA A 265 48.62 -29.27 -22.21
C ALA A 265 48.74 -30.55 -21.38
N GLU A 266 48.24 -30.55 -20.13
CA GLU A 266 48.24 -31.74 -19.28
C GLU A 266 47.29 -32.84 -19.76
N CYS A 267 46.24 -32.47 -20.52
CA CYS A 267 45.25 -33.40 -21.05
C CYS A 267 45.63 -33.97 -22.42
N HIS A 268 46.37 -33.22 -23.25
CA HIS A 268 46.75 -33.65 -24.62
C HIS A 268 47.33 -35.09 -24.72
N PRO A 269 48.16 -35.57 -23.76
CA PRO A 269 48.68 -36.94 -23.81
C PRO A 269 47.64 -38.04 -23.48
N LEU A 270 46.50 -37.67 -22.91
CA LEU A 270 45.44 -38.58 -22.44
C LEU A 270 44.22 -38.54 -23.35
N VAL A 271 43.90 -37.38 -23.92
CA VAL A 271 42.78 -37.17 -24.84
C VAL A 271 43.24 -36.25 -25.96
N SER A 272 43.18 -36.72 -27.21
CA SER A 272 43.56 -35.91 -28.36
C SER A 272 42.57 -34.74 -28.56
N PRO A 273 43.05 -33.49 -28.72
CA PRO A 273 42.18 -32.34 -28.99
C PRO A 273 41.72 -32.27 -30.46
N ASP A 274 42.22 -33.14 -31.35
CA ASP A 274 42.08 -32.92 -32.79
C ASP A 274 40.64 -32.98 -33.31
N ASN A 275 39.82 -33.94 -32.85
CA ASN A 275 38.42 -34.04 -33.26
C ASN A 275 37.59 -32.88 -32.71
N PHE A 276 37.84 -32.48 -31.46
CA PHE A 276 37.19 -31.31 -30.84
C PHE A 276 37.59 -30.00 -31.53
N TYR A 277 38.86 -29.87 -31.95
CA TYR A 277 39.34 -28.72 -32.70
C TYR A 277 38.70 -28.64 -34.08
N ARG A 278 38.56 -29.78 -34.77
CA ARG A 278 37.84 -29.86 -36.05
C ARG A 278 36.38 -29.43 -35.91
N GLY A 279 35.70 -29.88 -34.85
CA GLY A 279 34.34 -29.44 -34.53
C GLY A 279 34.26 -27.94 -34.29
N CYS A 280 35.14 -27.41 -33.44
CA CYS A 280 35.17 -25.97 -33.15
C CYS A 280 35.41 -25.11 -34.41
N VAL A 281 36.35 -25.50 -35.26
CA VAL A 281 36.62 -24.78 -36.52
C VAL A 281 35.43 -24.89 -37.47
N PHE A 282 34.75 -26.03 -37.51
CA PHE A 282 33.54 -26.19 -38.30
C PHE A 282 32.45 -25.22 -37.82
N ASP A 283 32.15 -25.23 -36.52
CA ASP A 283 31.18 -24.35 -35.89
C ASP A 283 31.48 -22.87 -36.14
N SER A 284 32.73 -22.45 -35.91
CA SER A 284 33.21 -21.08 -36.11
C SER A 284 32.97 -20.52 -37.52
N CYS A 285 32.93 -21.42 -38.51
CA CYS A 285 32.84 -21.05 -39.91
C CYS A 285 31.44 -21.17 -40.50
N HIS A 286 30.55 -21.92 -39.86
CA HIS A 286 29.22 -22.23 -40.39
C HIS A 286 28.09 -21.69 -39.53
N VAL A 287 28.36 -21.33 -38.28
CA VAL A 287 27.36 -20.83 -37.32
C VAL A 287 27.64 -19.37 -36.98
N SER A 288 26.63 -18.50 -37.05
CA SER A 288 26.81 -17.07 -36.78
C SER A 288 26.96 -16.73 -35.28
N ASN A 289 26.44 -17.57 -34.40
CA ASN A 289 26.52 -17.38 -32.95
C ASN A 289 27.83 -17.95 -32.38
N PRO A 290 28.82 -17.12 -31.98
CA PRO A 290 30.11 -17.61 -31.50
C PRO A 290 30.02 -18.43 -30.20
N ALA A 291 28.91 -18.35 -29.46
CA ALA A 291 28.72 -19.18 -28.27
C ALA A 291 28.68 -20.70 -28.58
N VAL A 292 28.42 -21.11 -29.83
CA VAL A 292 28.45 -22.53 -30.22
C VAL A 292 29.84 -23.14 -30.07
N GLU A 293 30.90 -22.36 -30.22
CA GLU A 293 32.30 -22.80 -30.10
C GLU A 293 32.63 -23.30 -28.68
N CYS A 294 31.87 -22.82 -27.69
CA CYS A 294 31.96 -23.26 -26.30
C CYS A 294 31.56 -24.74 -26.11
N THR A 295 30.76 -25.31 -27.02
CA THR A 295 30.34 -26.72 -26.94
C THR A 295 31.52 -27.67 -27.15
N SER A 296 32.38 -27.37 -28.13
CA SER A 296 33.61 -28.12 -28.41
C SER A 296 34.60 -28.04 -27.24
N LEU A 297 34.78 -26.85 -26.66
CA LEU A 297 35.64 -26.64 -25.48
C LEU A 297 35.13 -27.39 -24.26
N GLN A 298 33.83 -27.31 -23.99
CA GLN A 298 33.23 -27.96 -22.84
C GLN A 298 33.29 -29.49 -22.96
N THR A 299 33.02 -30.03 -24.15
CA THR A 299 33.08 -31.48 -24.38
C THR A 299 34.51 -31.99 -24.20
N TYR A 300 35.50 -31.26 -24.72
CA TYR A 300 36.90 -31.61 -24.50
C TYR A 300 37.30 -31.53 -23.01
N ALA A 301 36.87 -30.48 -22.31
CA ALA A 301 37.10 -30.35 -20.87
C ALA A 301 36.44 -31.48 -20.07
N ALA A 302 35.25 -31.94 -20.45
CA ALA A 302 34.58 -33.08 -19.84
C ALA A 302 35.37 -34.39 -20.08
N ALA A 303 35.87 -34.63 -21.30
CA ALA A 303 36.73 -35.76 -21.59
C ALA A 303 38.04 -35.72 -20.78
N CYS A 304 38.63 -34.54 -20.60
CA CYS A 304 39.79 -34.34 -19.73
C CYS A 304 39.48 -34.63 -18.25
N ALA A 305 38.34 -34.15 -17.75
CA ALA A 305 37.89 -34.39 -16.38
C ALA A 305 37.71 -35.89 -16.10
N GLN A 306 37.13 -36.64 -17.05
CA GLN A 306 37.02 -38.10 -16.96
C GLN A 306 38.38 -38.81 -16.99
N ALA A 307 39.38 -38.22 -17.65
CA ALA A 307 40.77 -38.70 -17.60
C ALA A 307 41.53 -38.25 -16.32
N GLY A 308 40.86 -37.56 -15.40
CA GLY A 308 41.40 -37.10 -14.11
C GLY A 308 42.08 -35.73 -14.16
N ILE A 309 41.93 -34.97 -15.25
CA ILE A 309 42.55 -33.66 -15.43
C ILE A 309 41.48 -32.56 -15.40
N CYS A 310 41.50 -31.74 -14.35
CA CYS A 310 40.50 -30.72 -14.09
C CYS A 310 41.01 -29.33 -14.46
N ILE A 311 40.42 -28.73 -15.50
CA ILE A 311 40.96 -27.49 -16.10
C ILE A 311 39.92 -26.37 -15.98
N HIS A 312 40.30 -25.25 -15.37
CA HIS A 312 39.47 -24.03 -15.29
C HIS A 312 39.41 -23.28 -16.62
N TRP A 313 39.04 -23.96 -17.71
CA TRP A 313 39.10 -23.46 -19.08
C TRP A 313 38.21 -22.22 -19.31
N ARG A 314 37.06 -22.13 -18.62
CA ARG A 314 36.15 -20.97 -18.69
C ARG A 314 36.80 -19.65 -18.27
N ASN A 315 37.81 -19.68 -17.40
CA ASN A 315 38.54 -18.47 -16.99
C ASN A 315 39.35 -17.85 -18.14
N HIS A 316 39.55 -18.59 -19.24
CA HIS A 316 40.35 -18.18 -20.40
C HIS A 316 39.49 -17.72 -21.58
N THR A 317 38.17 -17.58 -21.39
CA THR A 317 37.22 -17.11 -22.41
C THR A 317 36.21 -16.15 -21.81
N LYS A 318 35.72 -15.19 -22.60
CA LYS A 318 34.67 -14.25 -22.19
C LYS A 318 33.28 -14.66 -22.64
N ILE A 319 33.18 -15.46 -23.72
CA ILE A 319 31.91 -15.86 -24.32
C ILE A 319 31.36 -17.15 -23.69
N CYS A 320 32.21 -17.97 -23.07
CA CYS A 320 31.81 -19.22 -22.41
C CYS A 320 31.78 -19.10 -20.88
N ALA A 321 31.53 -17.91 -20.33
CA ALA A 321 31.45 -17.72 -18.89
C ALA A 321 30.30 -18.58 -18.29
N SER A 322 30.52 -19.16 -17.11
CA SER A 322 29.49 -19.87 -16.37
C SER A 322 28.92 -18.97 -15.28
N ASP A 323 27.61 -18.71 -15.33
CA ASP A 323 26.91 -17.94 -14.29
C ASP A 323 26.37 -18.90 -13.22
N CYS A 324 27.12 -19.06 -12.13
CA CYS A 324 26.63 -19.78 -10.96
C CYS A 324 25.81 -18.87 -10.04
N PRO A 325 24.81 -19.41 -9.32
CA PRO A 325 24.12 -18.70 -8.26
C PRO A 325 25.09 -18.10 -7.23
N SER A 326 24.69 -17.01 -6.57
CA SER A 326 25.57 -16.24 -5.67
C SER A 326 26.14 -17.03 -4.49
N ASP A 327 25.49 -18.13 -4.09
CA ASP A 327 25.90 -19.04 -3.01
C ASP A 327 26.75 -20.22 -3.51
N LYS A 328 27.04 -20.30 -4.81
CA LYS A 328 27.78 -21.40 -5.45
C LYS A 328 28.96 -20.90 -6.26
N VAL A 329 29.90 -21.81 -6.49
CA VAL A 329 31.09 -21.56 -7.29
C VAL A 329 31.17 -22.55 -8.44
N TYR A 330 31.64 -22.08 -9.58
CA TYR A 330 31.96 -22.93 -10.71
C TYR A 330 33.17 -23.82 -10.37
N LYS A 331 33.05 -25.13 -10.61
CA LYS A 331 34.19 -26.05 -10.58
C LYS A 331 34.24 -26.87 -11.88
N PRO A 332 35.44 -27.03 -12.49
CA PRO A 332 35.61 -27.84 -13.70
C PRO A 332 35.44 -29.34 -13.42
N CYS A 333 35.67 -29.75 -12.17
CA CYS A 333 35.37 -31.07 -11.66
C CYS A 333 34.73 -30.93 -10.29
N GLY A 334 33.53 -31.45 -10.14
CA GLY A 334 32.93 -31.76 -8.86
C GLY A 334 32.20 -33.10 -8.93
N PRO A 335 31.87 -33.70 -7.78
CA PRO A 335 31.16 -34.97 -7.76
C PRO A 335 29.77 -34.77 -8.36
N ALA A 336 29.36 -35.69 -9.24
CA ALA A 336 28.03 -35.64 -9.85
C ALA A 336 26.90 -35.69 -8.81
N GLU A 337 27.16 -36.35 -7.67
CA GLU A 337 26.36 -36.23 -6.46
C GLU A 337 27.08 -35.37 -5.43
N GLN A 338 26.54 -34.18 -5.17
CA GLN A 338 27.12 -33.30 -4.16
C GLN A 338 26.81 -33.80 -2.75
N PRO A 339 27.78 -33.75 -1.83
CA PRO A 339 27.59 -34.19 -0.46
C PRO A 339 26.56 -33.31 0.26
N THR A 340 25.82 -33.91 1.19
CA THR A 340 24.76 -33.26 1.96
C THR A 340 24.92 -33.42 3.48
N CYS A 341 24.05 -32.78 4.26
CA CYS A 341 23.93 -33.02 5.71
C CYS A 341 23.20 -34.32 6.08
N GLU A 342 22.53 -34.95 5.12
CA GLU A 342 21.80 -36.20 5.32
C GLU A 342 22.64 -37.43 5.00
N ASP A 343 23.72 -37.25 4.22
CA ASP A 343 24.60 -38.33 3.81
C ASP A 343 25.30 -38.95 5.02
N SER A 344 25.31 -40.28 5.07
CA SER A 344 26.08 -41.01 6.07
C SER A 344 27.56 -41.04 5.68
N ALA A 345 28.46 -40.99 6.67
CA ALA A 345 29.91 -41.05 6.41
C ALA A 345 30.37 -42.38 5.76
N ASP A 346 29.51 -43.42 5.78
CA ASP A 346 29.76 -44.74 5.22
C ASP A 346 29.15 -44.93 3.81
N GLU A 347 28.49 -43.92 3.23
CA GLU A 347 27.98 -44.04 1.87
C GLU A 347 29.13 -43.99 0.85
N PRO A 348 29.16 -44.91 -0.13
CA PRO A 348 30.19 -44.90 -1.17
C PRO A 348 30.10 -43.59 -1.96
N THR A 349 31.17 -42.79 -1.91
CA THR A 349 31.33 -41.59 -2.73
C THR A 349 31.27 -41.96 -4.21
N VAL A 350 30.35 -41.32 -4.94
CA VAL A 350 30.25 -41.42 -6.39
C VAL A 350 31.55 -40.95 -7.02
N THR A 351 32.14 -41.78 -7.88
CA THR A 351 33.43 -41.52 -8.52
C THR A 351 33.32 -40.66 -9.77
N PHE A 352 32.12 -40.52 -10.34
CA PHE A 352 31.92 -39.72 -11.54
C PHE A 352 31.99 -38.22 -11.24
N VAL A 353 32.92 -37.55 -11.93
CA VAL A 353 33.13 -36.11 -11.84
C VAL A 353 32.52 -35.42 -13.06
N THR A 354 31.96 -34.23 -12.83
CA THR A 354 31.39 -33.41 -13.88
C THR A 354 31.58 -31.94 -13.55
N GLU A 355 31.60 -31.10 -14.58
CA GLU A 355 31.60 -29.66 -14.42
C GLU A 355 30.22 -29.17 -13.94
N GLY A 356 30.19 -28.04 -13.23
CA GLY A 356 28.95 -27.45 -12.73
C GLY A 356 29.12 -26.41 -11.65
N CYS A 357 28.01 -26.09 -11.00
CA CYS A 357 27.97 -25.15 -9.88
C CYS A 357 27.87 -25.92 -8.55
N PHE A 358 28.88 -25.74 -7.71
CA PHE A 358 29.07 -26.48 -6.48
C PHE A 358 29.12 -25.56 -5.27
N CYS A 359 28.92 -26.11 -4.09
CA CYS A 359 29.21 -25.36 -2.88
C CYS A 359 30.69 -24.96 -2.79
N PRO A 360 30.98 -23.77 -2.21
CA PRO A 360 32.34 -23.35 -1.89
C PRO A 360 33.10 -24.40 -1.06
N ASP A 361 34.42 -24.35 -1.11
CA ASP A 361 35.25 -25.27 -0.33
C ASP A 361 34.98 -25.13 1.18
N GLY A 362 34.86 -26.25 1.88
CA GLY A 362 34.46 -26.30 3.29
C GLY A 362 32.94 -26.29 3.52
N MET A 363 32.13 -26.11 2.47
CA MET A 363 30.68 -26.18 2.53
C MET A 363 30.13 -27.41 1.80
N LYS A 364 28.92 -27.81 2.17
CA LYS A 364 28.16 -28.88 1.52
C LYS A 364 26.69 -28.50 1.41
N LEU A 365 25.89 -29.26 0.68
CA LEU A 365 24.46 -28.98 0.60
C LEU A 365 23.79 -29.28 1.94
N PHE A 366 22.81 -28.48 2.34
CA PHE A 366 21.96 -28.80 3.48
C PHE A 366 21.19 -30.09 3.19
N ASN A 367 20.43 -30.09 2.10
CA ASN A 367 19.86 -31.29 1.49
C ASN A 367 19.73 -31.06 -0.02
N LYS A 368 19.37 -32.13 -0.74
CA LYS A 368 19.34 -32.12 -2.21
C LYS A 368 18.21 -31.24 -2.75
N GLU A 369 17.12 -31.10 -2.00
CA GLU A 369 15.96 -30.28 -2.37
C GLU A 369 16.17 -28.77 -2.22
N SER A 370 16.73 -28.33 -1.10
CA SER A 370 16.90 -26.90 -0.80
C SER A 370 17.99 -26.29 -1.68
N GLY A 371 18.99 -27.08 -2.04
CA GLY A 371 20.14 -26.58 -2.80
C GLY A 371 21.02 -25.60 -2.02
N ILE A 372 20.77 -25.38 -0.72
CA ILE A 372 21.47 -24.37 0.10
C ILE A 372 22.83 -24.90 0.53
N CYS A 373 23.89 -24.09 0.37
CA CYS A 373 25.22 -24.42 0.87
C CYS A 373 25.38 -24.05 2.35
N VAL A 374 25.86 -25.00 3.16
CA VAL A 374 26.07 -24.86 4.60
C VAL A 374 27.45 -25.37 4.98
N GLU A 375 28.09 -24.70 5.93
CA GLU A 375 29.37 -25.14 6.51
C GLU A 375 29.14 -26.27 7.53
N LYS A 376 28.12 -26.10 8.38
CA LYS A 376 27.73 -27.08 9.38
C LYS A 376 26.27 -27.47 9.24
N CYS A 377 25.97 -28.69 9.65
CA CYS A 377 24.62 -29.23 9.62
C CYS A 377 23.81 -28.77 10.83
N GLY A 378 22.50 -28.71 10.62
CA GLY A 378 21.56 -28.28 11.64
C GLY A 378 20.14 -28.28 11.10
N CYS A 379 19.46 -27.16 11.22
CA CYS A 379 18.08 -26.97 10.75
C CYS A 379 18.01 -25.79 9.78
N LEU A 380 16.98 -25.75 8.95
CA LEU A 380 16.57 -24.52 8.28
C LEU A 380 15.48 -23.86 9.09
N ASP A 381 15.64 -22.57 9.39
CA ASP A 381 14.58 -21.80 10.04
C ASP A 381 13.44 -21.45 9.05
N PRO A 382 12.32 -20.88 9.53
CA PRO A 382 11.19 -20.54 8.66
C PRO A 382 11.49 -19.56 7.52
N GLU A 383 12.65 -18.89 7.54
CA GLU A 383 13.12 -17.99 6.50
C GLU A 383 14.15 -18.65 5.58
N GLY A 384 14.46 -19.93 5.80
CA GLY A 384 15.44 -20.69 5.03
C GLY A 384 16.88 -20.43 5.46
N VAL A 385 17.11 -19.81 6.61
CA VAL A 385 18.46 -19.57 7.14
C VAL A 385 18.94 -20.83 7.88
N PRO A 386 20.15 -21.34 7.57
CA PRO A 386 20.72 -22.47 8.29
C PRO A 386 21.07 -22.09 9.74
N ARG A 387 20.68 -22.95 10.67
CA ARG A 387 20.90 -22.84 12.12
C ARG A 387 21.66 -24.04 12.61
N GLU A 388 22.66 -23.86 13.48
CA GLU A 388 23.40 -24.98 14.07
C GLU A 388 22.51 -25.79 15.03
N PHE A 389 22.81 -27.08 15.20
CA PHE A 389 22.11 -27.89 16.19
C PHE A 389 22.22 -27.29 17.60
N ASN A 390 21.09 -27.22 18.29
CA ASN A 390 20.89 -26.60 19.59
C ASN A 390 21.09 -25.07 19.62
N GLU A 391 21.22 -24.40 18.46
CA GLU A 391 21.19 -22.95 18.37
C GLU A 391 19.83 -22.42 18.82
N GLN A 392 19.86 -21.48 19.78
CA GLN A 392 18.67 -20.77 20.26
C GLN A 392 18.63 -19.37 19.64
N PHE A 393 17.48 -19.02 19.08
CA PHE A 393 17.27 -17.73 18.42
C PHE A 393 15.83 -17.26 18.60
N GLU A 394 15.63 -15.94 18.49
CA GLU A 394 14.31 -15.34 18.59
C GLU A 394 13.72 -15.11 17.19
N TYR A 395 12.51 -15.59 16.96
CA TYR A 395 11.78 -15.39 15.70
C TYR A 395 10.36 -14.94 15.97
N LYS A 396 9.99 -13.73 15.53
CA LYS A 396 8.62 -13.17 15.67
C LYS A 396 8.04 -13.35 17.09
N CYS A 397 8.80 -12.97 18.12
CA CYS A 397 8.43 -13.12 19.54
C CYS A 397 8.26 -14.57 20.01
N GLN A 398 8.97 -15.50 19.37
CA GLN A 398 9.09 -16.88 19.81
C GLN A 398 10.56 -17.21 20.08
N ASP A 399 10.81 -17.92 21.17
CA ASP A 399 12.10 -18.54 21.46
C ASP A 399 12.15 -19.87 20.68
N CYS A 400 13.01 -19.92 19.66
CA CYS A 400 13.19 -21.05 18.79
C CYS A 400 14.50 -21.76 19.09
N ILE A 401 14.52 -23.08 18.92
CA ILE A 401 15.72 -23.90 18.98
C ILE A 401 15.78 -24.80 17.75
N CYS A 402 16.96 -24.91 17.12
CA CYS A 402 17.20 -25.98 16.17
C CYS A 402 17.40 -27.28 16.94
N ASP A 403 16.37 -28.12 16.97
CA ASP A 403 16.35 -29.35 17.74
C ASP A 403 17.14 -30.45 17.03
N GLU A 404 18.22 -30.91 17.65
CA GLU A 404 19.13 -31.91 17.09
C GLU A 404 18.48 -33.28 16.82
N PRO A 405 17.66 -33.84 17.74
CA PRO A 405 16.99 -35.12 17.50
C PRO A 405 16.04 -35.10 16.31
N THR A 406 15.25 -34.04 16.15
CA THR A 406 14.27 -33.93 15.06
C THR A 406 14.83 -33.30 13.79
N LYS A 407 15.99 -32.63 13.88
CA LYS A 407 16.57 -31.79 12.82
C LYS A 407 15.62 -30.70 12.32
N THR A 408 14.76 -30.19 13.20
CA THR A 408 13.77 -29.15 12.88
C THR A 408 13.81 -28.00 13.88
N VAL A 409 13.34 -26.83 13.46
CA VAL A 409 13.18 -25.69 14.36
C VAL A 409 11.91 -25.84 15.19
N ILE A 410 12.06 -25.85 16.52
CA ILE A 410 10.97 -25.86 17.48
C ILE A 410 10.87 -24.49 18.14
N CYS A 411 9.75 -23.81 17.92
CA CYS A 411 9.49 -22.48 18.49
C CYS A 411 8.45 -22.53 19.61
N LYS A 412 8.71 -21.79 20.69
CA LYS A 412 7.76 -21.56 21.79
C LYS A 412 7.55 -20.06 21.99
N PRO A 413 6.35 -19.60 22.40
CA PRO A 413 6.14 -18.19 22.71
C PRO A 413 7.20 -17.68 23.69
N LYS A 414 7.80 -16.53 23.38
CA LYS A 414 8.87 -15.94 24.19
C LYS A 414 8.40 -15.75 25.62
N THR A 415 9.21 -16.19 26.58
CA THR A 415 8.86 -16.03 27.99
C THR A 415 9.25 -14.63 28.45
N CYS A 416 8.27 -13.74 28.58
CA CYS A 416 8.51 -12.41 29.11
C CYS A 416 8.78 -12.46 30.63
N PRO A 417 9.78 -11.71 31.13
CA PRO A 417 9.94 -11.51 32.57
C PRO A 417 8.66 -10.86 33.14
N ALA A 418 8.32 -11.20 34.38
CA ALA A 418 7.15 -10.64 35.04
C ALA A 418 7.24 -9.10 35.02
N PRO A 419 6.27 -8.40 34.42
CA PRO A 419 6.35 -6.96 34.30
C PRO A 419 6.39 -6.34 35.72
N PRO A 420 7.29 -5.39 35.98
CA PRO A 420 7.36 -4.73 37.28
C PRO A 420 6.00 -4.10 37.59
N THR A 421 5.52 -4.28 38.82
CA THR A 421 4.25 -3.71 39.27
C THR A 421 4.31 -2.19 39.19
N ALA A 422 3.54 -1.58 38.28
CA ALA A 422 3.36 -0.13 38.23
C ALA A 422 2.44 0.30 39.38
N ASN A 423 2.98 1.07 40.32
CA ASN A 423 2.25 1.51 41.51
C ASN A 423 1.48 2.81 41.21
N CYS A 424 0.32 2.70 40.57
CA CYS A 424 -0.51 3.84 40.14
C CYS A 424 -1.50 4.28 41.24
N ASN A 425 -0.98 4.62 42.42
CA ASN A 425 -1.82 4.98 43.57
C ASN A 425 -2.28 6.46 43.56
N ASP A 426 -1.77 7.28 42.65
CA ASP A 426 -2.16 8.67 42.54
C ASP A 426 -3.57 8.82 41.92
N PRO A 427 -4.44 9.71 42.45
CA PRO A 427 -5.79 9.89 41.94
C PRO A 427 -5.82 10.17 40.43
N GLY A 428 -6.69 9.48 39.71
CA GLY A 428 -6.84 9.63 38.26
C GLY A 428 -5.86 8.80 37.43
N PHE A 429 -4.84 8.15 38.01
CA PHE A 429 -3.93 7.27 37.27
C PHE A 429 -4.43 5.83 37.26
N VAL A 430 -4.41 5.20 36.09
CA VAL A 430 -4.78 3.79 35.90
C VAL A 430 -3.61 3.03 35.28
N VAL A 431 -3.48 1.74 35.64
CA VAL A 431 -2.51 0.83 35.04
C VAL A 431 -2.98 0.47 33.63
N VAL A 432 -2.14 0.72 32.63
CA VAL A 432 -2.38 0.25 31.25
C VAL A 432 -1.21 -0.61 30.79
N ASN A 433 -1.50 -1.56 29.90
CA ASN A 433 -0.48 -2.37 29.22
C ASN A 433 0.05 -1.59 28.01
N GLN A 434 1.36 -1.34 28.00
CA GLN A 434 2.04 -0.76 26.85
C GLN A 434 3.17 -1.69 26.41
N THR A 435 3.43 -1.74 25.11
CA THR A 435 4.59 -2.47 24.58
C THR A 435 5.87 -1.94 25.23
N ASN A 436 6.71 -2.84 25.74
CA ASN A 436 7.98 -2.48 26.36
C ASN A 436 8.93 -1.91 25.29
N PRO A 437 9.43 -0.67 25.44
CA PRO A 437 10.33 -0.07 24.45
C PRO A 437 11.66 -0.81 24.31
N ALA A 438 12.10 -1.52 25.36
CA ALA A 438 13.34 -2.30 25.35
C ALA A 438 13.15 -3.71 24.76
N ASP A 439 11.93 -4.23 24.74
CA ASP A 439 11.59 -5.54 24.17
C ASP A 439 10.18 -5.49 23.57
N PRO A 440 10.06 -5.26 22.24
CA PRO A 440 8.77 -5.09 21.57
C PRO A 440 7.83 -6.31 21.69
N CYS A 441 8.36 -7.47 22.08
CA CYS A 441 7.59 -8.70 22.27
C CYS A 441 6.92 -8.80 23.64
N CYS A 442 7.30 -7.95 24.58
CA CYS A 442 6.77 -7.95 25.94
C CYS A 442 6.00 -6.66 26.23
N TYR A 443 5.08 -6.73 27.19
CA TYR A 443 4.37 -5.56 27.69
C TYR A 443 4.93 -5.13 29.04
N ALA A 444 4.90 -3.83 29.30
CA ALA A 444 5.19 -3.21 30.59
C ALA A 444 3.91 -2.50 31.09
N TYR A 445 3.79 -2.41 32.41
CA TYR A 445 2.74 -1.62 33.03
C TYR A 445 3.19 -0.17 33.15
N ILE A 446 2.38 0.77 32.68
CA ILE A 446 2.61 2.20 32.87
C ILE A 446 1.37 2.85 33.51
N CYS A 447 1.58 3.94 34.25
CA CYS A 447 0.50 4.73 34.82
C CYS A 447 0.07 5.80 33.81
N GLN A 448 -1.14 5.65 33.27
CA GLN A 448 -1.73 6.62 32.36
C GLN A 448 -2.82 7.44 33.08
N CYS A 449 -2.83 8.75 32.85
CA CYS A 449 -3.86 9.63 33.39
C CYS A 449 -5.20 9.38 32.70
N ASN A 450 -6.21 9.03 33.51
CA ASN A 450 -7.62 8.92 33.14
C ASN A 450 -8.46 9.84 34.02
N VAL A 451 -8.73 11.05 33.50
CA VAL A 451 -9.50 12.11 34.16
C VAL A 451 -10.91 11.69 34.58
N ASN A 452 -11.50 10.66 33.97
CA ASN A 452 -12.83 10.17 34.36
C ASN A 452 -12.84 9.39 35.69
N THR A 453 -11.66 8.98 36.16
CA THR A 453 -11.50 8.29 37.45
C THR A 453 -11.15 9.25 38.59
N CYS A 454 -11.13 10.55 38.32
CA CYS A 454 -10.89 11.56 39.34
C CYS A 454 -12.09 11.68 40.30
N PRO A 455 -11.83 11.80 41.61
CA PRO A 455 -12.90 12.01 42.59
C PRO A 455 -13.59 13.36 42.34
N VAL A 456 -14.93 13.38 42.46
CA VAL A 456 -15.75 14.58 42.24
C VAL A 456 -15.50 15.57 43.38
N SER A 457 -14.88 16.72 43.09
CA SER A 457 -14.75 17.83 44.04
C SER A 457 -15.86 18.86 43.82
N SER A 458 -16.61 19.22 44.88
CA SER A 458 -17.54 20.37 44.86
C SER A 458 -16.77 21.65 44.49
N MET A 459 -17.36 22.50 43.64
CA MET A 459 -16.77 23.75 43.14
C MET A 459 -17.28 25.00 43.89
N ASP A 460 -17.87 24.83 45.07
CA ASP A 460 -18.51 25.92 45.79
C ASP A 460 -17.47 26.74 46.57
N CYS A 461 -17.29 28.01 46.20
CA CYS A 461 -16.49 28.97 46.96
C CYS A 461 -17.38 29.83 47.87
N PRO A 462 -16.88 30.28 49.03
CA PRO A 462 -17.57 31.25 49.86
C PRO A 462 -17.91 32.55 49.11
N VAL A 463 -18.99 33.22 49.51
CA VAL A 463 -19.42 34.50 48.92
C VAL A 463 -18.28 35.52 49.01
N GLY A 464 -18.04 36.25 47.91
CA GLY A 464 -16.87 37.12 47.78
C GLY A 464 -15.63 36.44 47.19
N TYR A 465 -15.64 35.14 46.90
CA TYR A 465 -14.51 34.43 46.27
C TYR A 465 -14.94 33.73 44.97
N LYS A 466 -14.00 33.50 44.05
CA LYS A 466 -14.22 32.79 42.78
C LYS A 466 -13.36 31.52 42.72
N PRO A 467 -13.87 30.40 42.17
CA PRO A 467 -13.07 29.19 41.99
C PRO A 467 -12.08 29.37 40.84
N VAL A 468 -10.84 28.96 41.08
CA VAL A 468 -9.78 28.84 40.06
C VAL A 468 -9.37 27.38 40.01
N ILE A 469 -9.46 26.76 38.84
CA ILE A 469 -9.13 25.35 38.62
C ILE A 469 -7.74 25.28 37.99
N SER A 470 -6.86 24.45 38.55
CA SER A 470 -5.54 24.16 37.98
C SER A 470 -5.19 22.68 38.14
N VAL A 471 -4.36 22.17 37.24
CA VAL A 471 -3.79 20.81 37.35
C VAL A 471 -2.33 20.98 37.80
N PRO A 472 -1.97 20.58 39.03
CA PRO A 472 -0.59 20.66 39.50
C PRO A 472 0.35 19.81 38.63
N GLU A 473 1.58 20.27 38.46
CA GLU A 473 2.60 19.57 37.66
C GLU A 473 2.84 18.15 38.21
N GLY A 474 2.75 17.14 37.34
CA GLY A 474 2.89 15.73 37.73
C GLY A 474 1.62 15.06 38.33
N LYS A 475 0.47 15.74 38.39
CA LYS A 475 -0.81 15.16 38.83
C LYS A 475 -1.82 15.06 37.68
N CYS A 476 -2.75 14.10 37.79
CA CYS A 476 -3.79 13.86 36.78
C CYS A 476 -5.10 14.61 37.05
N CYS A 477 -5.48 14.72 38.33
CA CYS A 477 -6.78 15.32 38.69
C CYS A 477 -6.70 16.84 38.93
N PRO A 478 -7.71 17.60 38.47
CA PRO A 478 -7.78 19.04 38.71
C PRO A 478 -8.04 19.35 40.19
N GLN A 479 -7.42 20.42 40.68
CA GLN A 479 -7.64 20.99 42.01
C GLN A 479 -8.25 22.39 41.89
N HIS A 480 -9.08 22.79 42.84
CA HIS A 480 -9.65 24.13 42.89
C HIS A 480 -9.12 24.92 44.09
N THR A 481 -8.92 26.23 43.89
CA THR A 481 -8.59 27.20 44.93
C THR A 481 -9.51 28.41 44.81
N CYS A 482 -9.99 28.94 45.94
CA CYS A 482 -10.88 30.10 45.94
C CYS A 482 -10.07 31.40 46.09
N GLU A 483 -10.14 32.28 45.10
CA GLU A 483 -9.48 33.59 45.12
C GLU A 483 -10.46 34.72 45.45
N PRO A 484 -10.06 35.73 46.25
CA PRO A 484 -10.95 36.83 46.63
C PRO A 484 -11.33 37.71 45.43
N LYS A 485 -12.61 38.06 45.33
CA LYS A 485 -13.15 39.03 44.39
C LYS A 485 -12.93 40.46 44.91
N ARG A 486 -12.97 41.45 44.02
CA ARG A 486 -12.83 42.88 44.33
C ARG A 486 -14.16 43.52 44.76
N VAL A 487 -14.72 43.03 45.86
CA VAL A 487 -16.04 43.45 46.38
C VAL A 487 -16.01 43.55 47.90
N CYS A 488 -16.94 44.30 48.51
CA CYS A 488 -17.21 44.20 49.95
C CYS A 488 -18.26 43.11 50.19
N VAL A 489 -18.17 42.40 51.31
CA VAL A 489 -19.18 41.42 51.71
C VAL A 489 -19.79 41.81 53.04
N HIS A 490 -21.11 41.92 53.08
CA HIS A 490 -21.87 42.15 54.32
C HIS A 490 -23.11 41.26 54.33
N LYS A 491 -23.31 40.47 55.41
CA LYS A 491 -24.40 39.50 55.56
C LYS A 491 -24.59 38.59 54.32
N ASP A 492 -23.49 38.03 53.83
CA ASP A 492 -23.46 37.13 52.66
C ASP A 492 -23.96 37.73 51.33
N VAL A 493 -23.90 39.06 51.20
CA VAL A 493 -24.21 39.78 49.95
C VAL A 493 -22.97 40.54 49.46
N GLU A 494 -22.69 40.45 48.16
CA GLU A 494 -21.59 41.15 47.49
C GLU A 494 -22.01 42.59 47.12
N TYR A 495 -21.22 43.58 47.54
CA TYR A 495 -21.41 44.99 47.22
C TYR A 495 -20.26 45.50 46.36
N GLN A 496 -20.59 46.17 45.25
CA GLN A 496 -19.61 46.78 44.35
C GLN A 496 -19.00 48.03 44.99
N PRO A 497 -17.76 48.40 44.64
CA PRO A 497 -17.16 49.63 45.14
C PRO A 497 -18.01 50.87 44.86
N GLY A 498 -18.11 51.76 45.85
CA GLY A 498 -18.96 52.95 45.81
C GLY A 498 -20.43 52.72 46.15
N SER A 499 -20.87 51.46 46.33
CA SER A 499 -22.26 51.15 46.69
C SER A 499 -22.54 51.41 48.17
N SER A 500 -23.73 51.93 48.48
CA SER A 500 -24.20 52.08 49.86
C SER A 500 -24.52 50.71 50.47
N VAL A 501 -24.04 50.47 51.68
CA VAL A 501 -24.22 49.22 52.43
C VAL A 501 -25.05 49.50 53.69
N PRO A 502 -26.22 48.86 53.87
CA PRO A 502 -27.08 49.14 55.02
C PRO A 502 -26.55 48.46 56.29
N VAL A 503 -25.82 49.20 57.14
CA VAL A 503 -25.21 48.66 58.37
C VAL A 503 -25.94 49.13 59.65
N VAL A 504 -26.19 50.43 59.85
CA VAL A 504 -26.78 51.01 61.08
C VAL A 504 -27.73 52.20 60.78
N ALA A 505 -28.73 52.48 61.62
CA ALA A 505 -29.64 53.62 61.49
C ALA A 505 -28.98 54.97 61.89
N CYS A 506 -29.25 56.04 61.13
CA CYS A 506 -28.64 57.38 61.18
C CYS A 506 -27.10 57.45 60.85
N GLN A 507 -26.56 56.45 60.11
CA GLN A 507 -25.24 56.49 59.45
C GLN A 507 -25.34 56.08 57.96
N ASP A 508 -24.54 56.70 57.10
CA ASP A 508 -24.41 56.35 55.68
C ASP A 508 -23.09 55.61 55.45
N CYS A 509 -23.15 54.35 55.02
CA CYS A 509 -22.01 53.47 54.86
C CYS A 509 -21.80 53.10 53.39
N THR A 510 -20.56 53.11 52.90
CA THR A 510 -20.22 52.79 51.51
C THR A 510 -19.10 51.76 51.42
N CYS A 511 -19.16 50.91 50.39
CA CYS A 511 -18.07 50.00 50.05
C CYS A 511 -16.89 50.77 49.46
N SER A 512 -15.77 50.81 50.16
CA SER A 512 -14.54 51.50 49.72
C SER A 512 -13.69 50.63 48.80
N ASN A 513 -12.65 51.21 48.19
CA ASN A 513 -11.65 50.45 47.41
C ASN A 513 -10.49 49.92 48.26
N GLU A 514 -10.55 50.07 49.59
CA GLU A 514 -9.47 49.65 50.48
C GLU A 514 -9.56 48.15 50.77
N ILE A 515 -8.44 47.44 50.67
CA ILE A 515 -8.39 46.00 50.92
C ILE A 515 -8.30 45.74 52.42
N ASP A 516 -9.16 44.85 52.92
CA ASP A 516 -9.05 44.26 54.24
C ASP A 516 -7.89 43.25 54.27
N PRO A 517 -6.80 43.50 55.02
CA PRO A 517 -5.64 42.61 55.04
C PRO A 517 -5.93 41.22 55.64
N LYS A 518 -7.07 41.01 56.30
CA LYS A 518 -7.46 39.68 56.82
C LYS A 518 -8.23 38.83 55.83
N SER A 519 -9.09 39.43 55.02
CA SER A 519 -9.98 38.71 54.08
C SER A 519 -9.58 38.89 52.61
N GLY A 520 -8.73 39.86 52.27
CA GLY A 520 -8.39 40.17 50.88
C GLY A 520 -9.51 40.83 50.08
N LEU A 521 -10.68 41.06 50.69
CA LEU A 521 -11.86 41.74 50.13
C LEU A 521 -11.82 43.25 50.40
N PHE A 522 -12.76 44.02 49.88
CA PHE A 522 -12.85 45.46 50.13
C PHE A 522 -13.57 45.82 51.46
N LYS A 523 -13.19 46.95 52.08
CA LYS A 523 -13.71 47.44 53.38
C LYS A 523 -14.93 48.36 53.25
N ILE A 524 -15.82 48.34 54.24
CA ILE A 524 -16.97 49.25 54.36
C ILE A 524 -16.64 50.43 55.29
N VAL A 525 -16.99 51.66 54.91
CA VAL A 525 -16.70 52.92 55.64
C VAL A 525 -17.99 53.72 55.88
N CYS A 526 -18.21 54.28 57.08
CA CYS A 526 -19.49 54.92 57.50
C CYS A 526 -19.33 56.36 58.05
N VAL A 527 -20.33 57.24 57.83
CA VAL A 527 -20.41 58.65 58.32
C VAL A 527 -21.80 59.04 58.88
N PHE A 528 -21.93 60.07 59.75
CA PHE A 528 -23.18 60.48 60.47
C PHE A 528 -23.96 61.64 59.78
N GLN A 529 -25.31 61.65 59.86
CA GLN A 529 -26.23 62.55 59.11
C GLN A 529 -26.57 63.89 59.85
N GLN A 530 -26.77 65.02 59.13
CA GLN A 530 -27.13 66.37 59.66
C GLN A 530 -28.55 66.85 59.21
N CYS A 531 -29.31 67.52 60.10
CA CYS A 531 -30.71 67.99 59.88
C CYS A 531 -30.84 69.47 59.45
N LYS A 532 -31.95 69.85 58.78
CA LYS A 532 -32.23 71.20 58.22
C LYS A 532 -33.57 71.78 58.72
N GLU A 533 -33.56 72.87 59.49
CA GLU A 533 -34.73 73.42 60.23
C GLU A 533 -35.50 74.56 59.51
N THR A 534 -35.14 74.93 58.28
CA THR A 534 -35.78 76.04 57.53
C THR A 534 -36.79 75.54 56.48
N CYS A 535 -38.06 75.96 56.59
CA CYS A 535 -39.15 75.61 55.66
C CYS A 535 -39.37 76.68 54.56
N GLU A 536 -39.94 76.26 53.42
CA GLU A 536 -40.22 77.11 52.26
C GLU A 536 -41.46 78.01 52.45
N GLN A 537 -41.49 79.17 51.77
CA GLN A 537 -42.60 80.14 51.87
C GLN A 537 -43.96 79.50 51.53
N GLY A 538 -44.93 79.62 52.45
CA GLY A 538 -46.23 78.94 52.41
C GLY A 538 -46.32 77.70 53.32
N TYR A 539 -45.23 77.32 53.98
CA TYR A 539 -45.10 76.20 54.92
C TYR A 539 -44.41 76.63 56.23
N GLU A 540 -44.72 75.98 57.36
CA GLU A 540 -44.19 76.29 58.70
C GLU A 540 -43.68 75.02 59.41
N TYR A 541 -42.54 75.10 60.12
CA TYR A 541 -41.87 73.94 60.77
C TYR A 541 -42.55 73.52 62.08
N VAL A 542 -42.77 72.22 62.26
CA VAL A 542 -43.36 71.62 63.45
C VAL A 542 -42.54 70.39 63.89
N GLU A 543 -42.10 70.36 65.15
CA GLU A 543 -41.32 69.25 65.72
C GLU A 543 -42.19 68.02 66.07
N THR A 544 -41.63 66.80 65.97
CA THR A 544 -42.30 65.51 66.25
C THR A 544 -41.46 64.60 67.16
N ASN A 545 -42.11 63.64 67.85
CA ASN A 545 -41.61 62.86 69.01
C ASN A 545 -40.24 62.14 68.86
N ASP A 546 -39.63 61.82 70.02
CA ASP A 546 -38.26 61.32 70.34
C ASP A 546 -37.62 60.17 69.51
N TYR A 547 -38.27 59.60 68.49
CA TYR A 547 -37.72 58.52 67.65
C TYR A 547 -37.36 58.94 66.21
N ASP A 548 -37.71 60.16 65.79
CA ASP A 548 -37.39 60.66 64.46
C ASP A 548 -36.15 61.56 64.51
N CYS A 549 -35.11 61.27 63.71
CA CYS A 549 -33.83 62.01 63.71
C CYS A 549 -34.01 63.53 63.31
N CYS A 550 -35.11 64.00 62.69
CA CYS A 550 -35.43 65.44 62.41
C CYS A 550 -36.98 65.73 62.32
N GLY A 551 -37.46 66.99 62.51
CA GLY A 551 -38.89 67.42 62.45
C GLY A 551 -39.47 67.78 61.05
N LYS A 552 -40.74 68.22 60.94
CA LYS A 552 -41.49 68.34 59.64
C LYS A 552 -42.19 69.69 59.38
N CYS A 553 -42.21 70.16 58.13
CA CYS A 553 -42.90 71.39 57.67
C CYS A 553 -44.35 71.14 57.18
N VAL A 554 -45.33 71.99 57.52
CA VAL A 554 -46.77 71.85 57.15
C VAL A 554 -47.30 73.07 56.36
N GLN A 555 -48.14 72.84 55.33
CA GLN A 555 -48.62 73.85 54.36
C GLN A 555 -49.80 74.72 54.86
N LYS A 556 -49.81 76.02 54.54
CA LYS A 556 -50.91 76.96 54.88
C LYS A 556 -51.53 77.75 53.72
N GLN A 557 -50.90 77.83 52.53
CA GLN A 557 -51.41 78.60 51.37
C GLN A 557 -51.17 77.87 50.02
N CYS A 558 -52.01 78.14 49.00
CA CYS A 558 -51.76 77.72 47.61
C CYS A 558 -50.70 78.62 46.96
N VAL A 559 -49.67 78.03 46.37
CA VAL A 559 -48.61 78.76 45.66
C VAL A 559 -48.71 78.48 44.15
N VAL A 560 -49.02 79.48 43.34
CA VAL A 560 -49.03 79.39 41.87
C VAL A 560 -47.75 80.03 41.32
N HIS A 561 -47.01 79.31 40.48
CA HIS A 561 -45.82 79.81 39.80
C HIS A 561 -46.13 80.13 38.34
N LEU A 562 -45.94 81.40 37.94
CA LEU A 562 -46.04 81.84 36.55
C LEU A 562 -44.86 82.77 36.23
N ASN A 563 -44.10 82.45 35.18
CA ASN A 563 -42.95 83.22 34.70
C ASN A 563 -41.96 83.67 35.79
N GLY A 564 -41.70 82.80 36.78
CA GLY A 564 -40.74 83.04 37.85
C GLY A 564 -41.26 83.84 39.06
N ASN A 565 -42.49 84.35 39.02
CA ASN A 565 -43.13 85.00 40.17
C ASN A 565 -44.09 84.05 40.89
N LYS A 566 -44.06 84.07 42.23
CA LYS A 566 -44.96 83.29 43.09
C LYS A 566 -46.20 84.13 43.43
N HIS A 567 -47.37 83.62 43.08
CA HIS A 567 -48.65 84.22 43.45
C HIS A 567 -49.33 83.36 44.51
N LEU A 568 -49.65 83.98 45.65
CA LEU A 568 -50.34 83.33 46.76
C LEU A 568 -51.84 83.54 46.59
N LEU A 569 -52.58 82.43 46.52
CA LEU A 569 -54.04 82.45 46.44
C LEU A 569 -54.61 81.91 47.75
N ASN A 570 -55.59 82.64 48.30
CA ASN A 570 -56.39 82.15 49.41
C ASN A 570 -57.47 81.19 48.89
N GLU A 571 -57.99 80.33 49.76
CA GLU A 571 -59.02 79.35 49.44
C GLU A 571 -60.26 80.02 48.82
N GLY A 572 -60.66 79.58 47.62
CA GLY A 572 -61.83 80.06 46.87
C GLY A 572 -61.58 81.21 45.89
N GLN A 573 -60.36 81.73 45.76
CA GLN A 573 -60.04 82.87 44.88
C GLN A 573 -59.65 82.41 43.45
N THR A 574 -60.19 83.08 42.42
CA THR A 574 -59.88 82.85 40.98
C THR A 574 -59.15 84.03 40.35
N TRP A 575 -58.13 83.79 39.53
CA TRP A 575 -57.31 84.81 38.87
C TRP A 575 -56.91 84.39 37.45
N SER A 576 -56.91 85.34 36.48
CA SER A 576 -56.45 85.11 35.10
C SER A 576 -55.35 86.12 34.69
N PRO A 577 -54.36 85.71 33.87
CA PRO A 577 -53.33 86.60 33.38
C PRO A 577 -53.87 87.59 32.32
N PRO A 578 -53.50 88.88 32.35
CA PRO A 578 -53.92 89.86 31.34
C PRO A 578 -53.45 89.54 29.90
N GLU A 579 -52.39 88.73 29.76
CA GLU A 579 -51.75 88.39 28.48
C GLU A 579 -52.33 87.12 27.81
N ASN A 580 -53.06 86.29 28.55
CA ASN A 580 -53.72 85.09 28.03
C ASN A 580 -55.12 84.95 28.64
N MET A 581 -56.11 85.56 27.99
CA MET A 581 -57.51 85.53 28.45
C MET A 581 -58.17 84.14 28.34
N CYS A 582 -57.46 83.14 27.80
CA CYS A 582 -57.96 81.78 27.66
C CYS A 582 -57.54 80.87 28.84
N GLU A 583 -56.89 81.38 29.88
CA GLU A 583 -56.39 80.59 31.03
C GLU A 583 -56.70 81.25 32.39
N PHE A 584 -57.18 80.48 33.37
CA PHE A 584 -57.53 80.96 34.73
C PHE A 584 -57.27 79.92 35.83
N TYR A 585 -56.84 80.39 37.00
CA TYR A 585 -56.40 79.60 38.15
C TYR A 585 -57.29 79.83 39.38
N THR A 586 -57.72 78.76 40.06
CA THR A 586 -58.58 78.80 41.27
C THR A 586 -57.99 77.96 42.40
N CYS A 587 -57.85 78.49 43.62
CA CYS A 587 -57.36 77.71 44.78
C CYS A 587 -58.51 76.98 45.50
N VAL A 588 -58.38 75.66 45.66
CA VAL A 588 -59.36 74.81 46.36
C VAL A 588 -58.67 73.90 47.39
N ARG A 589 -59.38 73.58 48.48
CA ARG A 589 -58.90 72.67 49.52
C ARG A 589 -59.33 71.24 49.22
N ASN A 590 -58.40 70.30 49.33
CA ASN A 590 -58.68 68.88 49.19
C ASN A 590 -57.97 68.11 50.30
N GLY A 591 -58.70 67.74 51.36
CA GLY A 591 -58.11 67.18 52.59
C GLY A 591 -57.24 68.21 53.35
N ASP A 592 -56.05 67.80 53.79
CA ASP A 592 -55.07 68.65 54.50
C ASP A 592 -54.16 69.47 53.56
N THR A 593 -54.38 69.38 52.24
CA THR A 593 -53.58 70.07 51.21
C THR A 593 -54.40 71.13 50.45
N LEU A 594 -53.77 72.28 50.19
CA LEU A 594 -54.34 73.40 49.42
C LEU A 594 -53.72 73.40 48.02
N THR A 595 -54.56 73.27 46.98
CA THR A 595 -54.11 73.10 45.58
C THR A 595 -54.74 74.15 44.66
N ALA A 596 -53.92 74.76 43.80
CA ALA A 596 -54.42 75.63 42.73
C ALA A 596 -54.74 74.82 41.48
N LEU A 597 -55.98 74.92 41.00
CA LEU A 597 -56.48 74.30 39.77
C LEU A 597 -56.42 75.29 38.60
N SER A 598 -55.71 74.92 37.53
CA SER A 598 -55.64 75.68 36.27
C SER A 598 -56.68 75.17 35.27
N SER A 599 -57.32 76.09 34.55
CA SER A 599 -58.35 75.82 33.55
C SER A 599 -58.11 76.68 32.31
N HIS A 600 -58.04 76.04 31.13
CA HIS A 600 -57.80 76.70 29.84
C HIS A 600 -58.90 76.44 28.80
N ILE A 601 -59.12 77.38 27.89
CA ILE A 601 -60.02 77.27 26.72
C ILE A 601 -59.16 76.90 25.50
N ILE A 602 -59.37 75.72 24.91
CA ILE A 602 -58.62 75.24 23.73
C ILE A 602 -59.32 75.68 22.44
N CYS A 603 -58.59 76.37 21.55
CA CYS A 603 -59.04 76.67 20.19
C CYS A 603 -58.60 75.57 19.19
N PRO A 604 -59.39 75.26 18.15
CA PRO A 604 -58.95 74.41 17.04
C PRO A 604 -57.74 75.01 16.28
N VAL A 605 -56.87 74.17 15.71
CA VAL A 605 -55.64 74.58 15.01
C VAL A 605 -55.99 75.46 13.80
N PHE A 606 -55.43 76.66 13.72
CA PHE A 606 -55.75 77.66 12.70
C PHE A 606 -54.50 78.00 11.86
N GLN A 607 -54.46 77.59 10.58
CA GLN A 607 -53.33 77.83 9.67
C GLN A 607 -53.67 78.83 8.55
N GLN A 608 -53.07 80.02 8.66
CA GLN A 608 -53.35 81.15 7.77
C GLN A 608 -53.02 80.89 6.29
N SER A 609 -52.11 79.96 6.01
CA SER A 609 -51.67 79.55 4.67
C SER A 609 -52.64 78.60 3.97
N ASN A 610 -53.49 77.89 4.71
CA ASN A 610 -54.50 77.04 4.12
C ASN A 610 -55.71 77.86 3.71
N CYS A 611 -55.91 79.03 4.32
CA CYS A 611 -57.02 79.94 4.05
C CYS A 611 -56.96 80.60 2.66
N GLN A 612 -58.07 80.68 1.92
CA GLN A 612 -58.19 81.58 0.77
C GLN A 612 -57.94 83.05 1.22
N PRO A 613 -57.18 83.84 0.43
CA PRO A 613 -56.87 85.23 0.78
C PRO A 613 -58.12 86.06 1.11
N ASP A 614 -58.04 86.90 2.15
CA ASP A 614 -59.07 87.82 2.67
C ASP A 614 -60.31 87.23 3.38
N THR A 615 -60.24 85.98 3.86
CA THR A 615 -61.40 85.31 4.53
C THR A 615 -61.29 85.10 6.05
N ILE A 616 -60.33 85.74 6.74
CA ILE A 616 -59.98 85.44 8.14
C ILE A 616 -60.64 86.41 9.14
N GLN A 617 -61.34 85.89 10.16
CA GLN A 617 -61.96 86.69 11.24
C GLN A 617 -61.75 86.08 12.65
N THR A 618 -61.87 86.89 13.72
CA THR A 618 -61.69 86.48 15.14
C THR A 618 -63.05 86.42 15.86
N ALA A 619 -63.30 85.35 16.63
CA ALA A 619 -64.55 85.11 17.32
C ALA A 619 -64.79 86.08 18.50
N ALA A 620 -66.06 86.35 18.82
CA ALA A 620 -66.50 87.40 19.76
C ALA A 620 -66.02 87.23 21.23
N ASN A 621 -65.50 86.07 21.62
CA ASN A 621 -64.90 85.82 22.93
C ASN A 621 -63.40 86.19 23.00
N GLY A 622 -62.85 86.79 21.93
CA GLY A 622 -61.47 87.31 21.89
C GLY A 622 -60.37 86.25 21.89
N CYS A 623 -60.70 84.94 21.86
CA CYS A 623 -59.74 83.85 22.01
C CYS A 623 -59.38 83.10 20.69
N CYS A 624 -60.30 82.88 19.73
CA CYS A 624 -60.03 82.02 18.53
C CYS A 624 -60.28 82.70 17.15
N LYS A 625 -59.57 82.27 16.08
CA LYS A 625 -59.66 82.77 14.67
C LYS A 625 -60.18 81.71 13.67
N THR A 626 -60.86 82.10 12.58
CA THR A 626 -61.49 81.18 11.56
C THR A 626 -61.35 81.67 10.10
N CYS A 627 -61.30 80.75 9.10
CA CYS A 627 -61.15 81.01 7.64
C CYS A 627 -61.58 79.80 6.73
N VAL A 628 -61.42 79.86 5.39
CA VAL A 628 -61.79 78.80 4.41
C VAL A 628 -60.56 78.13 3.73
N GLU A 629 -60.34 76.80 3.82
CA GLU A 629 -59.03 76.10 3.54
C GLU A 629 -58.79 75.38 2.14
N ILE A 630 -57.51 75.08 1.74
CA ILE A 630 -56.99 74.46 0.46
C ILE A 630 -56.11 73.18 0.73
N ASP A 631 -56.17 72.06 -0.05
CA ASP A 631 -55.86 70.67 0.43
C ASP A 631 -54.86 69.74 -0.39
N LYS A 632 -54.03 68.89 0.30
CA LYS A 632 -53.39 67.52 0.01
C LYS A 632 -51.87 67.27 -0.38
N ALA A 633 -51.14 66.40 0.37
CA ALA A 633 -49.79 65.77 0.07
C ALA A 633 -49.59 64.30 0.61
N CYS A 634 -48.63 63.51 0.09
CA CYS A 634 -48.30 62.08 0.42
C CYS A 634 -47.47 61.88 1.72
N LYS A 635 -47.85 60.92 2.59
CA LYS A 635 -47.28 60.68 3.92
C LYS A 635 -47.22 59.18 4.32
N LEU A 636 -46.36 58.84 5.28
CA LEU A 636 -46.24 57.50 5.90
C LEU A 636 -47.26 57.34 7.03
N VAL A 637 -47.97 56.22 7.07
CA VAL A 637 -48.94 55.86 8.11
C VAL A 637 -48.59 54.48 8.67
N SER A 638 -48.60 54.30 9.98
CA SER A 638 -48.25 53.02 10.63
C SER A 638 -49.43 52.41 11.38
N THR A 639 -49.63 51.10 11.21
CA THR A 639 -50.68 50.30 11.86
C THR A 639 -50.07 49.02 12.43
N LYS A 640 -50.54 48.57 13.61
CA LYS A 640 -50.17 47.28 14.22
C LYS A 640 -51.21 46.21 13.86
N THR A 641 -50.77 45.04 13.42
CA THR A 641 -51.66 43.91 13.11
C THR A 641 -50.95 42.58 13.23
N HIS A 642 -51.69 41.48 13.32
CA HIS A 642 -51.12 40.14 13.32
C HIS A 642 -50.91 39.62 11.89
N VAL A 643 -49.68 39.24 11.56
CA VAL A 643 -49.37 38.56 10.31
C VAL A 643 -49.87 37.11 10.37
N SER A 644 -50.56 36.66 9.33
CA SER A 644 -51.06 35.28 9.20
C SER A 644 -50.79 34.71 7.81
N LEU A 645 -50.24 33.50 7.75
CA LEU A 645 -49.87 32.81 6.50
C LEU A 645 -50.26 31.32 6.60
N HIS A 646 -50.96 30.80 5.58
CA HIS A 646 -51.33 29.37 5.46
C HIS A 646 -51.94 28.73 6.73
N GLY A 647 -52.74 29.50 7.50
CA GLY A 647 -53.39 29.02 8.73
C GLY A 647 -52.55 29.16 10.01
N CYS A 648 -51.37 29.74 9.93
CA CYS A 648 -50.51 30.10 11.06
C CYS A 648 -50.59 31.61 11.32
N ARG A 649 -50.58 32.05 12.58
CA ARG A 649 -50.68 33.47 12.97
C ARG A 649 -49.57 33.84 13.94
N SER A 650 -49.03 35.05 13.81
CA SER A 650 -48.10 35.64 14.77
C SER A 650 -48.76 35.78 16.14
N THR A 651 -48.03 35.46 17.20
CA THR A 651 -48.56 35.50 18.57
C THR A 651 -48.79 36.92 19.07
N GLU A 652 -48.05 37.90 18.57
CA GLU A 652 -48.18 39.32 18.91
C GLU A 652 -48.43 40.18 17.65
N GLU A 653 -49.03 41.36 17.83
CA GLU A 653 -49.20 42.33 16.75
C GLU A 653 -47.85 42.93 16.34
N VAL A 654 -47.60 42.99 15.04
CA VAL A 654 -46.39 43.57 14.45
C VAL A 654 -46.73 44.85 13.69
N GLU A 655 -45.83 45.83 13.74
CA GLU A 655 -45.98 47.10 13.02
C GLU A 655 -45.82 46.91 11.51
N MET A 656 -46.81 47.40 10.77
CA MET A 656 -46.94 47.28 9.33
C MET A 656 -47.28 48.65 8.69
N PRO A 657 -46.27 49.52 8.54
CA PRO A 657 -46.44 50.83 7.92
C PRO A 657 -46.69 50.77 6.41
N TYR A 658 -47.48 51.74 5.92
CA TYR A 658 -47.86 51.91 4.52
C TYR A 658 -47.90 53.40 4.09
N CYS A 659 -47.87 53.65 2.78
CA CYS A 659 -47.88 54.99 2.21
C CYS A 659 -49.28 55.45 1.81
N GLU A 660 -49.66 56.67 2.17
CA GLU A 660 -50.96 57.24 1.86
C GLU A 660 -50.87 58.72 1.45
N GLY A 661 -51.57 59.07 0.38
CA GLY A 661 -51.81 60.45 -0.04
C GLY A 661 -51.63 60.64 -1.55
N SER A 662 -51.57 61.90 -2.00
CA SER A 662 -51.59 62.23 -3.42
C SER A 662 -50.25 62.80 -3.88
N CYS A 663 -49.84 62.39 -5.09
CA CYS A 663 -48.61 62.81 -5.76
C CYS A 663 -48.95 63.48 -7.10
N ASN A 664 -48.13 64.42 -7.53
CA ASN A 664 -48.40 65.20 -8.74
C ASN A 664 -48.16 64.37 -10.02
N THR A 665 -49.24 64.10 -10.75
CA THR A 665 -49.21 63.50 -12.08
C THR A 665 -49.54 64.58 -13.12
N PHE A 666 -48.80 64.66 -14.22
CA PHE A 666 -49.12 65.60 -15.30
C PHE A 666 -48.94 64.98 -16.68
N THR A 667 -49.58 65.59 -17.67
CA THR A 667 -49.36 65.35 -19.09
C THR A 667 -49.21 66.70 -19.77
N LYS A 668 -48.10 66.91 -20.47
CA LYS A 668 -47.84 68.18 -21.16
C LYS A 668 -47.14 67.91 -22.49
N TYR A 669 -47.38 68.74 -23.50
CA TYR A 669 -46.66 68.61 -24.77
C TYR A 669 -45.18 68.98 -24.58
N SER A 670 -44.28 68.14 -25.06
CA SER A 670 -42.83 68.36 -24.99
C SER A 670 -42.26 68.45 -26.38
N GLU A 671 -41.72 69.62 -26.71
CA GLU A 671 -41.20 69.94 -28.04
C GLU A 671 -39.99 69.05 -28.40
N ALA A 672 -39.18 68.67 -27.40
CA ALA A 672 -38.01 67.81 -27.57
C ALA A 672 -38.34 66.35 -27.94
N ALA A 673 -39.51 65.85 -27.52
CA ALA A 673 -40.01 64.52 -27.87
C ALA A 673 -40.98 64.54 -29.07
N ALA A 674 -41.28 65.74 -29.60
CA ALA A 674 -42.30 65.98 -30.63
C ALA A 674 -43.65 65.28 -30.35
N GLY A 675 -44.07 65.29 -29.07
CA GLY A 675 -45.25 64.56 -28.61
C GLY A 675 -45.66 64.90 -27.17
N MET A 676 -46.75 64.30 -26.70
CA MET A 676 -47.23 64.46 -25.32
C MET A 676 -46.34 63.67 -24.35
N GLU A 677 -45.75 64.37 -23.40
CA GLU A 677 -44.95 63.81 -22.32
C GLU A 677 -45.84 63.59 -21.10
N HIS A 678 -45.91 62.34 -20.65
CA HIS A 678 -46.71 61.92 -19.51
C HIS A 678 -45.78 61.61 -18.33
N SER A 679 -46.00 62.25 -17.18
CA SER A 679 -45.31 61.95 -15.91
C SER A 679 -46.35 61.54 -14.89
N CYS A 680 -46.48 60.24 -14.67
CA CYS A 680 -47.28 59.71 -13.56
C CYS A 680 -46.35 59.48 -12.37
N SER A 681 -46.68 60.06 -11.21
CA SER A 681 -46.06 59.72 -9.93
C SER A 681 -47.14 59.26 -8.95
N CYS A 682 -46.89 58.13 -8.28
CA CYS A 682 -47.77 57.61 -7.24
C CYS A 682 -47.03 57.63 -5.91
N CYS A 683 -47.79 57.78 -4.82
CA CYS A 683 -47.29 57.65 -3.46
C CYS A 683 -46.92 56.17 -3.25
N LYS A 684 -45.63 55.86 -3.13
CA LYS A 684 -45.11 54.50 -2.96
C LYS A 684 -43.95 54.46 -1.97
N GLU A 685 -43.59 53.25 -1.54
CA GLU A 685 -42.46 53.02 -0.68
C GLU A 685 -41.15 53.37 -1.42
N MET A 686 -40.36 54.28 -0.82
CA MET A 686 -39.03 54.64 -1.32
C MET A 686 -37.96 53.75 -0.70
N ARG A 687 -38.19 53.32 0.54
CA ARG A 687 -37.30 52.41 1.27
C ARG A 687 -38.11 51.44 2.09
N ALA A 688 -37.74 50.16 2.00
CA ALA A 688 -38.34 49.11 2.80
C ALA A 688 -37.28 48.07 3.24
N SER A 689 -37.49 47.48 4.42
CA SER A 689 -36.62 46.46 5.00
C SER A 689 -37.41 45.17 5.26
N ASN A 690 -36.74 44.02 5.14
CA ASN A 690 -37.37 42.72 5.42
C ASN A 690 -37.29 42.41 6.92
N ARG A 691 -38.44 42.11 7.54
CA ARG A 691 -38.56 41.74 8.95
C ARG A 691 -39.14 40.33 9.08
N THR A 692 -38.55 39.48 9.92
CA THR A 692 -38.98 38.09 10.11
C THR A 692 -39.69 37.94 11.44
N VAL A 693 -40.85 37.27 11.42
CA VAL A 693 -41.66 36.93 12.59
C VAL A 693 -41.95 35.43 12.62
N ASP A 694 -41.96 34.83 13.81
CA ASP A 694 -42.39 33.45 14.02
C ASP A 694 -43.92 33.37 14.04
N LEU A 695 -44.51 32.57 13.15
CA LEU A 695 -45.94 32.29 13.11
C LEU A 695 -46.23 30.96 13.81
N LEU A 696 -47.26 30.92 14.65
CA LEU A 696 -47.71 29.71 15.32
C LEU A 696 -48.90 29.10 14.55
N CYS A 697 -48.78 27.83 14.17
CA CYS A 697 -49.82 27.10 13.46
C CYS A 697 -50.74 26.33 14.42
N LEU A 698 -51.98 26.03 14.01
CA LEU A 698 -52.96 25.29 14.83
C LEU A 698 -52.51 23.88 15.23
N ASN A 699 -51.56 23.30 14.49
CA ASN A 699 -50.90 22.02 14.73
C ASN A 699 -49.68 22.11 15.67
N GLY A 700 -49.35 23.29 16.20
CA GLY A 700 -48.27 23.49 17.19
C GLY A 700 -46.90 23.82 16.61
N ASP A 701 -46.72 23.74 15.30
CA ASP A 701 -45.48 24.09 14.62
C ASP A 701 -45.25 25.62 14.58
N LYS A 702 -43.97 26.03 14.65
CA LYS A 702 -43.55 27.42 14.48
C LYS A 702 -42.88 27.62 13.12
N VAL A 703 -43.42 28.51 12.30
CA VAL A 703 -42.93 28.80 10.95
C VAL A 703 -42.43 30.25 10.87
N LYS A 704 -41.17 30.44 10.47
CA LYS A 704 -40.60 31.78 10.22
C LYS A 704 -41.14 32.37 8.93
N HIS A 705 -41.72 33.57 9.01
CA HIS A 705 -42.17 34.32 7.85
C HIS A 705 -41.57 35.72 7.83
N THR A 706 -41.03 36.10 6.67
CA THR A 706 -40.44 37.43 6.45
C THR A 706 -41.41 38.30 5.66
N TYR A 707 -41.75 39.47 6.20
CA TYR A 707 -42.59 40.48 5.55
C TYR A 707 -41.80 41.77 5.28
N LEU A 708 -42.28 42.56 4.32
CA LEU A 708 -41.68 43.83 3.95
C LEU A 708 -42.21 44.95 4.86
N HIS A 709 -41.31 45.69 5.51
CA HIS A 709 -41.62 46.82 6.40
C HIS A 709 -41.20 48.13 5.73
N VAL A 710 -42.17 49.02 5.47
CA VAL A 710 -41.93 50.31 4.79
C VAL A 710 -41.32 51.31 5.77
N GLU A 711 -40.17 51.87 5.43
CA GLU A 711 -39.49 52.87 6.27
C GLU A 711 -39.77 54.30 5.83
N GLU A 712 -40.04 54.51 4.53
CA GLU A 712 -40.22 55.86 3.97
C GLU A 712 -41.13 55.86 2.74
N CYS A 713 -41.98 56.90 2.65
CA CYS A 713 -42.94 57.10 1.57
C CYS A 713 -42.61 58.35 0.77
N GLY A 714 -42.73 58.25 -0.56
CA GLY A 714 -42.50 59.38 -1.45
C GLY A 714 -43.23 59.24 -2.77
N CYS A 715 -43.20 60.31 -3.55
CA CYS A 715 -43.76 60.31 -4.90
C CYS A 715 -42.72 59.80 -5.88
N GLY A 716 -42.86 58.55 -6.33
CA GLY A 716 -41.96 57.98 -7.33
C GLY A 716 -42.64 57.87 -8.69
N GLN A 717 -41.87 58.06 -9.76
CA GLN A 717 -42.38 57.93 -11.13
C GLN A 717 -42.82 56.49 -11.43
N THR A 718 -43.88 56.38 -12.23
CA THR A 718 -44.49 55.14 -12.69
C THR A 718 -44.89 55.31 -14.15
N GLU A 719 -44.74 54.27 -14.97
CA GLU A 719 -45.17 54.33 -16.37
C GLU A 719 -46.70 54.44 -16.47
N CYS A 720 -47.20 55.43 -17.21
CA CYS A 720 -48.62 55.62 -17.45
C CYS A 720 -49.12 54.58 -18.48
N SER A 721 -49.47 53.37 -18.05
CA SER A 721 -49.86 52.28 -18.97
C SER A 721 -51.21 52.52 -19.66
N THR A 722 -51.29 52.27 -20.96
CA THR A 722 -52.52 52.18 -21.75
C THR A 722 -53.25 50.85 -21.45
N THR A 723 -54.49 50.91 -21.00
CA THR A 723 -55.27 49.75 -20.49
C THR A 723 -55.67 48.73 -21.56
N ALA A 724 -55.52 47.42 -21.26
CA ALA A 724 -56.60 46.40 -21.20
C ALA A 724 -56.12 44.97 -21.52
N GLY A 725 -56.70 43.96 -20.84
CA GLY A 725 -57.07 42.69 -21.49
C GLY A 725 -56.38 41.39 -21.05
N LEU A 726 -57.13 40.59 -20.28
CA LEU A 726 -57.32 39.14 -20.41
C LEU A 726 -56.12 38.14 -20.32
N SER A 727 -56.32 37.19 -19.41
CA SER A 727 -55.98 35.75 -19.50
C SER A 727 -54.54 35.31 -19.19
N ALA A 728 -54.36 34.48 -18.17
CA ALA A 728 -54.40 33.01 -18.31
C ALA A 728 -53.97 32.30 -17.01
N ARG A 729 -54.92 31.60 -16.39
CA ARG A 729 -54.75 30.70 -15.25
C ARG A 729 -54.43 29.28 -15.76
N ARG A 730 -53.43 28.64 -15.12
CA ARG A 730 -53.27 27.20 -14.81
C ARG A 730 -53.28 26.16 -15.96
N LYS A 731 -52.24 25.31 -15.97
CA LYS A 731 -52.31 23.90 -15.47
C LYS A 731 -50.95 23.19 -15.65
N ARG A 732 -50.39 22.62 -14.56
CA ARG A 732 -49.54 21.43 -14.64
C ARG A 732 -50.34 20.26 -14.06
N ARG A 733 -50.52 19.21 -14.85
CA ARG A 733 -51.12 17.93 -14.49
C ARG A 733 -49.98 16.93 -14.33
N SER A 734 -50.01 16.19 -13.23
CA SER A 734 -49.14 15.04 -12.95
C SER A 734 -49.33 13.93 -13.98
N THR A 735 -48.26 13.22 -14.31
CA THR A 735 -48.19 11.75 -14.34
C THR A 735 -46.73 11.31 -14.51
N LEU A 736 -46.32 10.32 -13.72
CA LEU A 736 -45.10 9.54 -13.81
C LEU A 736 -45.43 8.23 -14.55
N LEU A 737 -44.43 7.65 -15.22
CA LEU A 737 -44.40 6.51 -16.17
C LEU A 737 -44.60 6.88 -17.64
#